data_AF-A0A1M4DWF6-F1
#
_entry.id   AF-A0A1M4DWF6-F1
#
_cell.length_a   1.000
_cell.length_b   1.000
_cell.length_c   1.000
_cell.angle_alpha   90.00
_cell.angle_beta   90.00
_cell.angle_gamma   90.00
#
_symmetry.space_group_name_H-M   'P 1'
#
loop_
_entity.id
_entity.type
_entity.pdbx_description
1 polymer ?
#
loop_
_entity_poly.entity_id
_entity_poly.type
_entity_poly.pdbx_seq_one_letter_code
_entity_poly.pdbx_strand_id
1 'polypeptide(L)'
;MSAPVIPLRLTAPEPGWTVEADVVVVGSGVAGLTVALHYAELEPTAKVLVVTKDVLEAGSTRWAQGGIAAVLDPRDTPEEHLNDTLVAGVGLCDVRAVRTLVTEGPGAVRRLMERGARFDRTSDGELQLTREGGHRRHRIVHAGGDATGAEVQRALVEAVRAGRIEVIEHALVLDLLKDARGRARGVTLHVMGEGARDGVGAVRARAVVLATGGMGQIYAATTNPAVSTGDGVALALRAGAVVRDIEFVQFHPTVLWLGESSTGQQPLISEAVRGEGAYLTDHEGNRFMAGVHELADLAPRDVVAKAIMRVIRETGRDHVYLDGRHFGRDKWESRFPTIYAVCREHGIDPATQPIPVSPAAHYASGGVRTDLRGRTSIDGLYACGEVACTGVHGANRLASNSLLEGLVFAERIAEDIHAVCPAPGEPVPNTAVDGLVDPRVRPRIQAHMSTGASVLRSRESLMATARALRDARWTPVRVPPRTESWEATNLLTVATVLTGAAAARLETRGSHWREDHETRDDNEWLGHLDVTLTEEGTRMTYTPHGDTMPSRLAHELTAAGLDPAEVDALIGRALAEDLQEAGDVTSLATIPAGQRSVADVVARKDGVVAGLAVAEAVFVRLGAARAERVAKDGEQVRAGDVLMTVEGPVRALLTAERTALNLLTHLSGVATLTARWVEAISGTTARVRDSRKTLPGLRALEKYAVRCGGGVNHRMSLSDAALIKDNHVVAAGGVAEAFRAVRERYPDLPIEVEIDRLDQLDPVLDEGAELILLDNFTVEDTARAVHVVKNRAKNRVALEASGGLTLESAHDVAETGVDYLAVGALTHSAPALDIALDLRG
;
A
#
# COMPACT_ATOMS: atom_id res chain seq x y z
N MET A 1 11.56 -29.60 -34.00
CA MET A 1 10.26 -29.62 -33.30
C MET A 1 10.40 -28.68 -32.11
N SER A 2 9.82 -27.48 -32.19
CA SER A 2 9.88 -26.48 -31.11
C SER A 2 9.11 -26.99 -29.89
N ALA A 3 9.66 -26.82 -28.69
CA ALA A 3 8.93 -27.13 -27.46
C ALA A 3 7.58 -26.39 -27.42
N PRO A 4 6.52 -26.98 -26.83
CA PRO A 4 5.25 -26.27 -26.69
C PRO A 4 5.41 -25.07 -25.75
N VAL A 5 4.82 -23.94 -26.17
CA VAL A 5 4.65 -22.72 -25.35
C VAL A 5 3.70 -23.04 -24.18
N ILE A 6 3.71 -22.23 -23.11
CA ILE A 6 2.70 -22.37 -22.04
C ILE A 6 1.31 -22.33 -22.68
N PRO A 7 0.44 -23.33 -22.45
CA PRO A 7 -0.87 -23.35 -23.09
C PRO A 7 -1.75 -22.22 -22.59
N LEU A 8 -2.51 -21.59 -23.49
CA LEU A 8 -3.47 -20.52 -23.18
C LEU A 8 -4.85 -21.06 -22.80
N ARG A 9 -5.04 -22.37 -22.90
CA ARG A 9 -6.26 -23.09 -22.55
C ARG A 9 -5.86 -24.50 -22.09
N LEU A 10 -6.54 -25.09 -21.11
CA LEU A 10 -6.32 -26.48 -20.77
C LEU A 10 -7.04 -27.38 -21.76
N THR A 11 -6.37 -28.45 -22.24
CA THR A 11 -7.10 -29.48 -22.99
C THR A 11 -8.08 -30.15 -22.04
N ALA A 12 -9.36 -30.09 -22.37
CA ALA A 12 -10.45 -30.69 -21.60
C ALA A 12 -11.60 -31.12 -22.54
N PRO A 13 -12.41 -32.12 -22.16
CA PRO A 13 -13.68 -32.39 -22.83
C PRO A 13 -14.60 -31.16 -22.85
N GLU A 14 -15.49 -31.10 -23.85
CA GLU A 14 -16.56 -30.10 -23.85
C GLU A 14 -17.45 -30.26 -22.60
N PRO A 15 -17.99 -29.15 -22.04
CA PRO A 15 -18.91 -29.21 -20.91
C PRO A 15 -20.11 -30.12 -21.17
N GLY A 16 -20.27 -31.17 -20.36
CA GLY A 16 -21.42 -32.10 -20.42
C GLY A 16 -22.68 -31.56 -19.72
N TRP A 17 -22.53 -30.50 -18.93
CA TRP A 17 -23.61 -29.84 -18.22
C TRP A 17 -23.29 -28.35 -18.03
N THR A 18 -24.33 -27.54 -17.79
CA THR A 18 -24.20 -26.10 -17.55
C THR A 18 -25.14 -25.64 -16.44
N VAL A 19 -24.69 -24.72 -15.60
CA VAL A 19 -25.49 -24.06 -14.56
C VAL A 19 -25.33 -22.55 -14.66
N GLU A 20 -26.44 -21.83 -14.50
CA GLU A 20 -26.47 -20.37 -14.41
C GLU A 20 -26.35 -19.92 -12.95
N ALA A 21 -25.64 -18.83 -12.70
CA ALA A 21 -25.55 -18.14 -11.41
C ALA A 21 -25.44 -16.62 -11.65
N ASP A 22 -25.81 -15.80 -10.66
CA ASP A 22 -25.50 -14.37 -10.72
C ASP A 22 -24.02 -14.15 -10.39
N VAL A 23 -23.53 -14.83 -9.36
CA VAL A 23 -22.12 -14.79 -8.94
C VAL A 23 -21.60 -16.21 -8.74
N VAL A 24 -20.45 -16.51 -9.34
CA VAL A 24 -19.67 -17.70 -9.01
C VAL A 24 -18.41 -17.32 -8.25
N VAL A 25 -18.25 -17.91 -7.07
CA VAL A 25 -17.07 -17.75 -6.22
C VAL A 25 -16.25 -19.04 -6.28
N VAL A 26 -15.01 -18.94 -6.72
CA VAL A 26 -14.09 -20.07 -6.87
C VAL A 26 -13.13 -20.09 -5.68
N GLY A 27 -13.40 -20.96 -4.72
CA GLY A 27 -12.65 -21.14 -3.48
C GLY A 27 -13.52 -20.96 -2.23
N SER A 28 -13.31 -21.83 -1.24
CA SER A 28 -14.08 -21.87 0.02
C SER A 28 -13.29 -21.40 1.26
N GLY A 29 -12.20 -20.66 1.06
CA GLY A 29 -11.49 -20.02 2.17
C GLY A 29 -12.23 -18.79 2.71
N VAL A 30 -11.62 -18.12 3.71
CA VAL A 30 -12.18 -16.91 4.35
C VAL A 30 -12.69 -15.88 3.34
N ALA A 31 -11.92 -15.60 2.28
CA ALA A 31 -12.28 -14.60 1.29
C ALA A 31 -13.51 -15.01 0.48
N GLY A 32 -13.50 -16.22 -0.08
CA GLY A 32 -14.59 -16.71 -0.92
C GLY A 32 -15.91 -16.84 -0.17
N LEU A 33 -15.89 -17.45 1.03
CA LEU A 33 -17.12 -17.58 1.83
C LEU A 33 -17.64 -16.22 2.30
N THR A 34 -16.75 -15.26 2.58
CA THR A 34 -17.15 -13.89 2.95
C THR A 34 -17.84 -13.18 1.79
N VAL A 35 -17.31 -13.27 0.56
CA VAL A 35 -17.98 -12.72 -0.64
C VAL A 35 -19.36 -13.36 -0.81
N ALA A 36 -19.43 -14.69 -0.76
CA ALA A 36 -20.67 -15.41 -1.01
C ALA A 36 -21.77 -15.06 0.00
N LEU A 37 -21.42 -15.03 1.30
CA LEU A 37 -22.33 -14.64 2.37
C LEU A 37 -22.76 -13.18 2.26
N HIS A 38 -21.80 -12.27 2.08
CA HIS A 38 -22.11 -10.84 2.05
C HIS A 38 -22.95 -10.46 0.83
N TYR A 39 -22.66 -11.03 -0.33
CA TYR A 39 -23.48 -10.79 -1.52
C TYR A 39 -24.89 -11.37 -1.38
N ALA A 40 -25.05 -12.55 -0.77
CA ALA A 40 -26.36 -13.13 -0.49
C ALA A 40 -27.17 -12.32 0.55
N GLU A 41 -26.51 -11.59 1.45
CA GLU A 41 -27.16 -10.63 2.35
C GLU A 41 -27.65 -9.38 1.61
N LEU A 42 -26.81 -8.84 0.71
CA LEU A 42 -27.13 -7.64 -0.09
C LEU A 42 -28.20 -7.90 -1.14
N GLU A 43 -28.19 -9.09 -1.76
CA GLU A 43 -29.15 -9.50 -2.79
C GLU A 43 -29.76 -10.88 -2.47
N PRO A 44 -30.79 -10.94 -1.59
CA PRO A 44 -31.36 -12.20 -1.11
C PRO A 44 -32.02 -13.08 -2.18
N THR A 45 -32.25 -12.54 -3.38
CA THR A 45 -32.85 -13.26 -4.51
C THR A 45 -31.83 -13.79 -5.50
N ALA A 46 -30.56 -13.37 -5.39
CA ALA A 46 -29.52 -13.79 -6.30
C ALA A 46 -29.13 -15.26 -6.11
N LYS A 47 -28.75 -15.89 -7.21
CA LYS A 47 -28.16 -17.21 -7.21
C LYS A 47 -26.64 -17.12 -7.04
N VAL A 48 -26.17 -17.45 -5.85
CA VAL A 48 -24.74 -17.50 -5.52
C VAL A 48 -24.25 -18.94 -5.53
N LEU A 49 -23.19 -19.20 -6.28
CA LEU A 49 -22.56 -20.52 -6.38
C LEU A 49 -21.12 -20.47 -5.86
N VAL A 50 -20.79 -21.32 -4.88
CA VAL A 50 -19.41 -21.54 -4.43
C VAL A 50 -18.90 -22.84 -5.05
N VAL A 51 -17.72 -22.77 -5.67
CA VAL A 51 -17.00 -23.92 -6.23
C VAL A 51 -15.74 -24.12 -5.42
N THR A 52 -15.50 -25.33 -4.91
CA THR A 52 -14.26 -25.66 -4.20
C THR A 52 -13.70 -27.00 -4.65
N LYS A 53 -12.37 -27.06 -4.72
CA LYS A 53 -11.60 -28.21 -5.23
C LYS A 53 -11.66 -29.42 -4.31
N ASP A 54 -11.98 -29.22 -3.06
CA ASP A 54 -12.07 -30.26 -2.03
C ASP A 54 -13.39 -30.08 -1.29
N VAL A 55 -13.50 -30.53 -0.04
CA VAL A 55 -14.64 -30.22 0.82
C VAL A 55 -14.64 -28.75 1.27
N LEU A 56 -15.81 -28.25 1.66
CA LEU A 56 -16.06 -26.87 2.04
C LEU A 56 -15.19 -26.42 3.23
N GLU A 57 -14.86 -27.31 4.17
CA GLU A 57 -13.96 -27.03 5.31
C GLU A 57 -12.46 -27.03 4.96
N ALA A 58 -12.07 -27.41 3.74
CA ALA A 58 -10.67 -27.50 3.32
C ALA A 58 -10.08 -26.12 2.94
N GLY A 59 -8.77 -26.09 2.67
CA GLY A 59 -8.03 -24.89 2.27
C GLY A 59 -7.16 -24.28 3.36
N SER A 60 -6.41 -23.23 3.01
CA SER A 60 -5.36 -22.65 3.88
C SER A 60 -5.91 -21.97 5.13
N THR A 61 -7.13 -21.41 5.08
CA THR A 61 -7.72 -20.64 6.18
C THR A 61 -7.74 -21.42 7.48
N ARG A 62 -8.16 -22.69 7.45
CA ARG A 62 -8.23 -23.56 8.63
C ARG A 62 -6.90 -23.72 9.36
N TRP A 63 -5.78 -23.63 8.63
CA TRP A 63 -4.43 -23.86 9.16
C TRP A 63 -3.78 -22.61 9.73
N ALA A 64 -4.43 -21.45 9.68
CA ALA A 64 -3.91 -20.22 10.27
C ALA A 64 -3.92 -20.33 11.80
N GLN A 65 -2.73 -20.30 12.41
CA GLN A 65 -2.58 -20.49 13.87
C GLN A 65 -2.67 -19.17 14.65
N GLY A 66 -1.99 -18.12 14.16
CA GLY A 66 -1.78 -16.86 14.86
C GLY A 66 -3.08 -16.11 15.22
N GLY A 67 -3.49 -15.19 14.35
CA GLY A 67 -4.77 -14.51 14.55
C GLY A 67 -5.17 -13.60 13.38
N ILE A 68 -6.08 -12.69 13.69
CA ILE A 68 -6.49 -11.61 12.78
C ILE A 68 -6.02 -10.30 13.40
N ALA A 69 -5.18 -9.55 12.69
CA ALA A 69 -4.73 -8.24 13.15
C ALA A 69 -5.82 -7.19 12.87
N ALA A 70 -6.45 -6.63 13.89
CA ALA A 70 -7.44 -5.55 13.76
C ALA A 70 -7.38 -4.59 14.96
N VAL A 71 -7.56 -3.30 14.69
CA VAL A 71 -7.54 -2.23 15.71
C VAL A 71 -8.85 -2.27 16.52
N LEU A 72 -8.87 -3.15 17.53
CA LEU A 72 -10.03 -3.39 18.41
C LEU A 72 -9.86 -2.75 19.79
N ASP A 73 -8.62 -2.47 20.22
CA ASP A 73 -8.32 -1.75 21.46
C ASP A 73 -8.45 -0.24 21.23
N PRO A 74 -9.21 0.51 22.07
CA PRO A 74 -9.31 1.98 21.98
C PRO A 74 -7.98 2.74 22.08
N ARG A 75 -6.91 2.09 22.55
CA ARG A 75 -5.56 2.66 22.69
C ARG A 75 -4.67 2.43 21.46
N ASP A 76 -5.10 1.61 20.51
CA ASP A 76 -4.45 1.39 19.21
C ASP A 76 -5.17 2.23 18.14
N THR A 77 -4.48 2.51 17.04
CA THR A 77 -5.01 3.36 15.97
C THR A 77 -4.80 2.74 14.59
N PRO A 78 -5.70 2.99 13.62
CA PRO A 78 -5.47 2.58 12.23
C PRO A 78 -4.15 3.14 11.67
N GLU A 79 -3.73 4.34 12.07
CA GLU A 79 -2.48 4.93 11.60
C GLU A 79 -1.24 4.15 12.09
N GLU A 80 -1.24 3.65 13.32
CA GLU A 80 -0.17 2.80 13.84
C GLU A 80 -0.14 1.44 13.11
N HIS A 81 -1.29 0.81 12.83
CA HIS A 81 -1.35 -0.44 12.07
C HIS A 81 -0.97 -0.25 10.59
N LEU A 82 -1.35 0.89 9.99
CA LEU A 82 -0.92 1.31 8.66
C LEU A 82 0.61 1.36 8.62
N ASN A 83 1.23 2.10 9.54
CA ASN A 83 2.67 2.24 9.56
C ASN A 83 3.39 0.88 9.71
N ASP A 84 2.93 0.02 10.62
CA ASP A 84 3.52 -1.31 10.80
C ASP A 84 3.42 -2.14 9.50
N THR A 85 2.31 -2.03 8.78
CA THR A 85 2.11 -2.74 7.50
C THR A 85 2.97 -2.17 6.37
N LEU A 86 3.11 -0.84 6.28
CA LEU A 86 3.97 -0.18 5.28
C LEU A 86 5.45 -0.52 5.49
N VAL A 87 5.91 -0.56 6.75
CA VAL A 87 7.27 -0.98 7.10
C VAL A 87 7.49 -2.44 6.69
N ALA A 88 6.55 -3.33 7.01
CA ALA A 88 6.66 -4.74 6.68
C ALA A 88 6.73 -5.01 5.17
N GLY A 89 6.00 -4.26 4.35
CA GLY A 89 5.98 -4.43 2.89
C GLY A 89 7.12 -3.77 2.12
N VAL A 90 8.13 -3.22 2.82
CA VAL A 90 9.42 -2.78 2.27
C VAL A 90 9.26 -1.80 1.09
N GLY A 91 8.33 -0.86 1.24
CA GLY A 91 8.12 0.24 0.30
C GLY A 91 7.42 -0.15 -1.00
N LEU A 92 6.75 -1.31 -1.08
CA LEU A 92 5.90 -1.68 -2.22
C LEU A 92 4.40 -1.81 -1.86
N CYS A 93 3.99 -1.35 -0.68
CA CYS A 93 2.58 -1.34 -0.30
C CYS A 93 1.83 -0.19 -0.99
N ASP A 94 0.66 -0.46 -1.56
CA ASP A 94 -0.29 0.59 -1.89
C ASP A 94 -0.88 1.16 -0.60
N VAL A 95 -0.52 2.42 -0.29
CA VAL A 95 -0.96 3.11 0.93
C VAL A 95 -2.49 3.18 1.03
N ARG A 96 -3.21 3.32 -0.09
CA ARG A 96 -4.68 3.36 -0.09
C ARG A 96 -5.25 1.98 0.24
N ALA A 97 -4.67 0.92 -0.30
CA ALA A 97 -5.08 -0.46 0.02
C ALA A 97 -4.85 -0.78 1.49
N VAL A 98 -3.68 -0.42 2.04
CA VAL A 98 -3.39 -0.63 3.47
C VAL A 98 -4.30 0.22 4.35
N ARG A 99 -4.52 1.50 4.01
CA ARG A 99 -5.44 2.37 4.77
C ARG A 99 -6.86 1.81 4.79
N THR A 100 -7.33 1.28 3.66
CA THR A 100 -8.63 0.58 3.55
C THR A 100 -8.66 -0.60 4.50
N LEU A 101 -7.66 -1.49 4.43
CA LEU A 101 -7.54 -2.66 5.30
C LEU A 101 -7.66 -2.29 6.79
N VAL A 102 -6.83 -1.35 7.26
CA VAL A 102 -6.72 -1.06 8.70
C VAL A 102 -7.91 -0.28 9.25
N THR A 103 -8.59 0.48 8.40
CA THR A 103 -9.75 1.29 8.79
C THR A 103 -11.03 0.45 8.81
N GLU A 104 -11.21 -0.41 7.80
CA GLU A 104 -12.41 -1.25 7.68
C GLU A 104 -12.29 -2.56 8.48
N GLY A 105 -11.06 -2.99 8.78
CA GLY A 105 -10.75 -4.24 9.47
C GLY A 105 -11.52 -4.49 10.77
N PRO A 106 -11.62 -3.51 11.71
CA PRO A 106 -12.42 -3.69 12.92
C PRO A 106 -13.90 -3.97 12.64
N GLY A 107 -14.48 -3.39 11.57
CA GLY A 107 -15.85 -3.66 11.14
C GLY A 107 -16.00 -5.09 10.61
N ALA A 108 -15.06 -5.53 9.79
CA ALA A 108 -15.05 -6.87 9.21
C ALA A 108 -14.93 -7.97 10.29
N VAL A 109 -14.09 -7.77 11.32
CA VAL A 109 -13.99 -8.71 12.45
C VAL A 109 -15.29 -8.78 13.25
N ARG A 110 -15.97 -7.65 13.48
CA ARG A 110 -17.27 -7.65 14.18
C ARG A 110 -18.34 -8.43 13.41
N ARG A 111 -18.45 -8.24 12.09
CA ARG A 111 -19.35 -9.03 11.24
C ARG A 111 -19.02 -10.52 11.26
N LEU A 112 -17.74 -10.87 11.29
CA LEU A 112 -17.32 -12.26 11.45
C LEU A 112 -17.79 -12.85 12.80
N MET A 113 -17.74 -12.07 13.89
CA MET A 113 -18.29 -12.49 15.18
C MET A 113 -19.82 -12.63 15.14
N GLU A 114 -20.52 -11.74 14.45
CA GLU A 114 -21.99 -11.83 14.23
C GLU A 114 -22.36 -13.09 13.44
N ARG A 115 -21.49 -13.54 12.53
CA ARG A 115 -21.61 -14.82 11.80
C ARG A 115 -21.22 -16.05 12.63
N GLY A 116 -20.89 -15.85 13.92
CA GLY A 116 -20.72 -16.94 14.88
C GLY A 116 -19.29 -17.28 15.25
N ALA A 117 -18.29 -16.52 14.80
CA ALA A 117 -16.91 -16.71 15.23
C ALA A 117 -16.72 -16.30 16.70
N ARG A 118 -16.01 -17.14 17.46
CA ARG A 118 -15.80 -17.00 18.90
C ARG A 118 -14.31 -16.83 19.19
N PHE A 119 -13.93 -15.63 19.62
CA PHE A 119 -12.56 -15.31 20.00
C PHE A 119 -12.34 -15.42 21.51
N ASP A 120 -11.10 -15.67 21.89
CA ASP A 120 -10.70 -15.82 23.29
C ASP A 120 -10.89 -14.50 24.05
N ARG A 121 -11.30 -14.60 25.32
CA ARG A 121 -11.63 -13.46 26.17
C ARG A 121 -10.87 -13.50 27.49
N THR A 122 -10.61 -12.33 28.06
CA THR A 122 -10.08 -12.19 29.42
C THR A 122 -11.13 -12.56 30.46
N SER A 123 -10.73 -12.67 31.74
CA SER A 123 -11.65 -12.90 32.86
C SER A 123 -12.76 -11.84 32.96
N ASP A 124 -12.47 -10.64 32.48
CA ASP A 124 -13.37 -9.48 32.54
C ASP A 124 -14.31 -9.41 31.32
N GLY A 125 -14.19 -10.38 30.39
CA GLY A 125 -15.05 -10.52 29.21
C GLY A 125 -14.55 -9.76 27.98
N GLU A 126 -13.45 -9.02 28.06
CA GLU A 126 -12.85 -8.31 26.92
C GLU A 126 -12.13 -9.27 25.96
N LEU A 127 -11.98 -8.89 24.69
CA LEU A 127 -11.21 -9.69 23.73
C LEU A 127 -9.74 -9.80 24.17
N GLN A 128 -9.21 -11.01 24.16
CA GLN A 128 -7.80 -11.23 24.42
C GLN A 128 -6.98 -10.90 23.17
N LEU A 129 -6.13 -9.87 23.26
CA LEU A 129 -5.30 -9.40 22.16
C LEU A 129 -3.84 -9.74 22.41
N THR A 130 -3.16 -10.25 21.38
CA THR A 130 -1.73 -10.56 21.42
C THR A 130 -0.96 -9.73 20.39
N ARG A 131 0.36 -9.93 20.36
CA ARG A 131 1.30 -9.26 19.47
C ARG A 131 2.14 -10.31 18.76
N GLU A 132 2.27 -10.21 17.44
CA GLU A 132 3.12 -11.05 16.59
C GLU A 132 4.18 -10.20 15.88
N GLY A 133 5.09 -10.86 15.15
CA GLY A 133 6.20 -10.24 14.45
C GLY A 133 5.79 -9.05 13.59
N GLY A 134 6.48 -7.93 13.78
CA GLY A 134 6.27 -6.67 13.05
C GLY A 134 5.19 -5.74 13.62
N HIS A 135 4.38 -6.17 14.59
CA HIS A 135 3.39 -5.31 15.24
C HIS A 135 3.98 -4.57 16.45
N ARG A 136 3.66 -3.27 16.60
CA ARG A 136 4.03 -2.50 17.79
C ARG A 136 2.98 -2.54 18.90
N ARG A 137 1.72 -2.85 18.58
CA ARG A 137 0.59 -2.95 19.54
C ARG A 137 0.03 -4.36 19.63
N HIS A 138 -0.70 -4.62 20.72
CA HIS A 138 -1.47 -5.85 20.91
C HIS A 138 -2.80 -5.72 20.16
N ARG A 139 -2.86 -6.22 18.94
CA ARG A 139 -4.04 -6.05 18.05
C ARG A 139 -4.50 -7.35 17.37
N ILE A 140 -3.89 -8.46 17.75
CA ILE A 140 -4.15 -9.74 17.11
C ILE A 140 -5.15 -10.48 17.96
N VAL A 141 -6.37 -10.60 17.44
CA VAL A 141 -7.42 -11.41 18.06
C VAL A 141 -7.22 -12.87 17.64
N HIS A 142 -7.37 -13.78 18.60
CA HIS A 142 -7.17 -15.21 18.39
C HIS A 142 -8.29 -16.05 19.01
N ALA A 143 -8.35 -17.33 18.63
CA ALA A 143 -9.31 -18.29 19.18
C ALA A 143 -8.66 -19.65 19.45
N GLY A 144 -9.03 -20.26 20.58
CA GLY A 144 -8.56 -21.60 20.94
C GLY A 144 -7.05 -21.68 21.16
N GLY A 145 -6.41 -20.59 21.60
CA GLY A 145 -4.95 -20.49 21.70
C GLY A 145 -4.30 -20.26 20.34
N ASP A 146 -4.01 -21.33 19.59
CA ASP A 146 -3.30 -21.32 18.29
C ASP A 146 -4.14 -21.89 17.13
N ALA A 147 -5.47 -21.76 17.20
CA ALA A 147 -6.44 -22.35 16.27
C ALA A 147 -7.41 -21.35 15.61
N THR A 148 -7.01 -20.07 15.52
CA THR A 148 -7.88 -18.99 15.01
C THR A 148 -8.48 -19.31 13.64
N GLY A 149 -7.67 -19.79 12.70
CA GLY A 149 -8.12 -20.15 11.35
C GLY A 149 -9.19 -21.23 11.31
N ALA A 150 -9.10 -22.23 12.20
CA ALA A 150 -10.08 -23.30 12.30
C ALA A 150 -11.43 -22.78 12.79
N GLU A 151 -11.42 -21.85 13.75
CA GLU A 151 -12.63 -21.20 14.26
C GLU A 151 -13.29 -20.30 13.20
N VAL A 152 -12.49 -19.52 12.47
CA VAL A 152 -12.96 -18.68 11.36
C VAL A 152 -13.62 -19.54 10.28
N GLN A 153 -12.96 -20.61 9.86
CA GLN A 153 -13.50 -21.53 8.85
C GLN A 153 -14.80 -22.17 9.34
N ARG A 154 -14.85 -22.65 10.59
CA ARG A 154 -16.04 -23.25 11.19
C ARG A 154 -17.24 -22.30 11.11
N ALA A 155 -17.08 -21.05 11.59
CA ALA A 155 -18.16 -20.07 11.61
C ALA A 155 -18.69 -19.76 10.20
N LEU A 156 -17.81 -19.54 9.23
CA LEU A 156 -18.21 -19.23 7.85
C LEU A 156 -18.89 -20.42 7.16
N VAL A 157 -18.39 -21.65 7.38
CA VAL A 157 -19.01 -22.86 6.83
C VAL A 157 -20.41 -23.09 7.40
N GLU A 158 -20.58 -22.91 8.71
CA GLU A 158 -21.91 -22.99 9.35
C GLU A 158 -22.88 -21.95 8.78
N ALA A 159 -22.43 -20.70 8.61
CA ALA A 159 -23.25 -19.65 8.01
C ALA A 159 -23.66 -19.97 6.58
N VAL A 160 -22.75 -20.52 5.76
CA VAL A 160 -23.05 -20.94 4.38
C VAL A 160 -24.05 -22.08 4.34
N ARG A 161 -23.87 -23.11 5.19
CA ARG A 161 -24.78 -24.26 5.28
C ARG A 161 -26.18 -23.89 5.78
N ALA A 162 -26.29 -22.85 6.61
CA ALA A 162 -27.57 -22.32 7.07
C ALA A 162 -28.29 -21.46 6.01
N GLY A 163 -27.57 -20.99 4.99
CA GLY A 163 -28.06 -20.09 3.95
C GLY A 163 -28.60 -20.80 2.69
N ARG A 164 -28.77 -20.01 1.61
CA ARG A 164 -29.24 -20.47 0.29
C ARG A 164 -28.11 -20.59 -0.76
N ILE A 165 -26.86 -20.54 -0.32
CA ILE A 165 -25.70 -20.59 -1.22
C ILE A 165 -25.55 -22.01 -1.75
N GLU A 166 -25.51 -22.16 -3.07
CA GLU A 166 -25.25 -23.46 -3.71
C GLU A 166 -23.74 -23.75 -3.65
N VAL A 167 -23.36 -24.99 -3.35
CA VAL A 167 -21.94 -25.39 -3.25
C VAL A 167 -21.68 -26.58 -4.18
N ILE A 168 -20.61 -26.50 -4.97
CA ILE A 168 -20.02 -27.64 -5.69
C ILE A 168 -18.67 -27.95 -5.05
N GLU A 169 -18.62 -29.04 -4.30
CA GLU A 169 -17.38 -29.60 -3.73
C GLU A 169 -16.66 -30.49 -4.74
N HIS A 170 -15.39 -30.80 -4.46
CA HIS A 170 -14.55 -31.65 -5.30
C HIS A 170 -14.47 -31.19 -6.77
N ALA A 171 -14.46 -29.87 -6.99
CA ALA A 171 -14.52 -29.24 -8.29
C ALA A 171 -13.27 -28.40 -8.60
N LEU A 172 -12.45 -28.86 -9.54
CA LEU A 172 -11.28 -28.13 -10.05
C LEU A 172 -11.72 -27.16 -11.17
N VAL A 173 -11.49 -25.86 -10.98
CA VAL A 173 -11.69 -24.88 -12.06
C VAL A 173 -10.65 -25.07 -13.16
N LEU A 174 -11.07 -24.95 -14.42
CA LEU A 174 -10.22 -25.16 -15.58
C LEU A 174 -9.88 -23.85 -16.29
N ASP A 175 -10.85 -23.18 -16.93
CA ASP A 175 -10.62 -21.95 -17.69
C ASP A 175 -11.76 -20.95 -17.53
N LEU A 176 -11.45 -19.67 -17.77
CA LEU A 176 -12.43 -18.58 -17.77
C LEU A 176 -13.25 -18.60 -19.07
N LEU A 177 -14.57 -18.48 -18.94
CA LEU A 177 -15.48 -18.22 -20.06
C LEU A 177 -15.53 -16.71 -20.31
N LYS A 178 -15.31 -16.28 -21.56
CA LYS A 178 -15.34 -14.86 -21.95
C LYS A 178 -16.35 -14.60 -23.07
N ASP A 179 -16.94 -13.41 -23.10
CA ASP A 179 -17.73 -12.96 -24.25
C ASP A 179 -16.84 -12.36 -25.36
N ALA A 180 -17.47 -11.95 -26.47
CA ALA A 180 -16.78 -11.35 -27.62
C ALA A 180 -16.04 -10.04 -27.31
N ARG A 181 -16.32 -9.39 -26.17
CA ARG A 181 -15.62 -8.19 -25.70
C ARG A 181 -14.49 -8.53 -24.72
N GLY A 182 -14.26 -9.81 -24.44
CA GLY A 182 -13.24 -10.29 -23.51
C GLY A 182 -13.67 -10.25 -22.05
N ARG A 183 -14.94 -9.97 -21.73
CA ARG A 183 -15.43 -9.89 -20.35
C ARG A 183 -15.72 -11.27 -19.79
N ALA A 184 -15.51 -11.48 -18.50
CA ALA A 184 -15.81 -12.74 -17.84
C ALA A 184 -17.32 -13.04 -17.82
N ARG A 185 -17.65 -14.29 -18.14
CA ARG A 185 -19.03 -14.82 -18.21
C ARG A 185 -19.19 -16.17 -17.54
N GLY A 186 -18.26 -16.52 -16.66
CA GLY A 186 -18.26 -17.79 -15.95
C GLY A 186 -16.96 -18.55 -16.07
N VAL A 187 -17.00 -19.85 -15.75
CA VAL A 187 -15.84 -20.74 -15.75
C VAL A 187 -16.22 -22.14 -16.23
N THR A 188 -15.27 -22.87 -16.79
CA THR A 188 -15.34 -24.33 -16.89
C THR A 188 -14.71 -24.97 -15.67
N LEU A 189 -15.21 -26.13 -15.27
CA LEU A 189 -14.71 -26.87 -14.12
C LEU A 189 -14.85 -28.38 -14.32
N HIS A 190 -14.09 -29.15 -13.56
CA HIS A 190 -14.19 -30.60 -13.50
C HIS A 190 -14.58 -31.06 -12.09
N VAL A 191 -15.66 -31.84 -11.96
CA VAL A 191 -16.06 -32.49 -10.70
C VAL A 191 -15.40 -33.87 -10.62
N MET A 192 -14.67 -34.13 -9.53
CA MET A 192 -13.76 -35.27 -9.38
C MET A 192 -14.40 -36.52 -8.75
N GLY A 193 -15.73 -36.66 -8.79
CA GLY A 193 -16.44 -37.79 -8.17
C GLY A 193 -17.83 -38.05 -8.74
N GLU A 194 -18.33 -39.27 -8.49
CA GLU A 194 -19.68 -39.69 -8.91
C GLU A 194 -20.76 -38.91 -8.15
N GLY A 195 -21.71 -38.31 -8.88
CA GLY A 195 -22.77 -37.48 -8.31
C GLY A 195 -23.71 -36.91 -9.38
N ALA A 196 -24.54 -35.92 -9.02
CA ALA A 196 -25.46 -35.28 -9.95
C ALA A 196 -24.76 -34.44 -11.05
N ARG A 197 -23.51 -34.06 -10.83
CA ARG A 197 -22.64 -33.35 -11.77
C ARG A 197 -21.32 -34.10 -11.80
N ASP A 198 -21.06 -34.82 -12.88
CA ASP A 198 -19.83 -35.58 -13.10
C ASP A 198 -19.12 -35.08 -14.36
N GLY A 199 -17.79 -35.20 -14.39
CA GLY A 199 -16.97 -34.78 -15.52
C GLY A 199 -16.81 -33.26 -15.63
N VAL A 200 -16.60 -32.78 -16.87
CA VAL A 200 -16.42 -31.35 -17.16
C VAL A 200 -17.77 -30.67 -17.33
N GLY A 201 -17.93 -29.50 -16.71
CA GLY A 201 -19.10 -28.65 -16.83
C GLY A 201 -18.75 -27.18 -16.96
N ALA A 202 -19.79 -26.36 -17.11
CA ALA A 202 -19.70 -24.90 -17.20
C ALA A 202 -20.61 -24.24 -16.16
N VAL A 203 -20.06 -23.24 -15.46
CA VAL A 203 -20.85 -22.29 -14.70
C VAL A 203 -20.87 -21.00 -15.51
N ARG A 204 -22.06 -20.55 -15.92
CA ARG A 204 -22.27 -19.24 -16.54
C ARG A 204 -22.67 -18.26 -15.45
N ALA A 205 -21.98 -17.13 -15.40
CA ALA A 205 -22.18 -16.15 -14.34
C ALA A 205 -21.96 -14.72 -14.82
N ARG A 206 -22.65 -13.77 -14.18
CA ARG A 206 -22.49 -12.33 -14.45
C ARG A 206 -21.17 -11.81 -13.89
N ALA A 207 -20.73 -12.35 -12.76
CA ALA A 207 -19.45 -12.08 -12.12
C ALA A 207 -18.76 -13.37 -11.68
N VAL A 208 -17.44 -13.41 -11.82
CA VAL A 208 -16.56 -14.50 -11.38
C VAL A 208 -15.61 -13.95 -10.33
N VAL A 209 -15.53 -14.59 -9.17
CA VAL A 209 -14.64 -14.20 -8.08
C VAL A 209 -13.62 -15.31 -7.83
N LEU A 210 -12.34 -15.01 -8.01
CA LEU A 210 -11.24 -15.91 -7.67
C LEU A 210 -10.87 -15.72 -6.19
N ALA A 211 -11.01 -16.78 -5.40
CA ALA A 211 -10.61 -16.88 -4.00
C ALA A 211 -9.88 -18.20 -3.73
N THR A 212 -9.05 -18.64 -4.69
CA THR A 212 -8.50 -20.00 -4.77
C THR A 212 -7.31 -20.26 -3.83
N GLY A 213 -6.90 -19.27 -3.04
CA GLY A 213 -5.67 -19.31 -2.25
C GLY A 213 -4.40 -19.21 -3.10
N GLY A 214 -3.25 -19.39 -2.45
CA GLY A 214 -1.94 -19.21 -3.07
C GLY A 214 -1.40 -20.40 -3.85
N MET A 215 -0.08 -20.40 -3.99
CA MET A 215 0.68 -21.26 -4.91
C MET A 215 1.81 -22.04 -4.24
N GLY A 216 1.70 -22.32 -2.94
CA GLY A 216 2.77 -22.98 -2.16
C GLY A 216 3.23 -24.33 -2.71
N GLN A 217 2.34 -25.08 -3.38
CA GLN A 217 2.65 -26.40 -3.95
C GLN A 217 3.58 -26.36 -5.17
N ILE A 218 4.01 -25.18 -5.65
CA ILE A 218 5.11 -25.08 -6.62
C ILE A 218 6.47 -25.43 -5.98
N TYR A 219 6.56 -25.45 -4.66
CA TYR A 219 7.73 -25.86 -3.90
C TYR A 219 7.57 -27.28 -3.35
N ALA A 220 8.69 -27.94 -3.06
CA ALA A 220 8.72 -29.29 -2.49
C ALA A 220 8.28 -29.30 -1.03
N ALA A 221 8.59 -28.24 -0.28
CA ALA A 221 8.15 -28.04 1.10
C ALA A 221 7.38 -26.73 1.23
N THR A 222 6.19 -26.80 1.80
CA THR A 222 5.32 -25.64 2.01
C THR A 222 4.47 -25.84 3.26
N THR A 223 3.97 -24.78 3.89
CA THR A 223 2.93 -24.90 4.93
C THR A 223 1.52 -24.99 4.34
N ASN A 224 1.37 -24.71 3.05
CA ASN A 224 0.08 -24.69 2.38
C ASN A 224 -0.45 -26.11 2.14
N PRO A 225 -1.78 -26.33 2.21
CA PRO A 225 -2.38 -27.64 1.94
C PRO A 225 -2.16 -28.10 0.49
N ALA A 226 -2.39 -29.39 0.24
CA ALA A 226 -2.19 -30.02 -1.08
C ALA A 226 -2.97 -29.34 -2.23
N VAL A 227 -4.07 -28.67 -1.91
CA VAL A 227 -4.95 -27.97 -2.86
C VAL A 227 -4.38 -26.63 -3.37
N SER A 228 -3.37 -26.04 -2.70
CA SER A 228 -2.80 -24.72 -3.06
C SER A 228 -1.82 -24.78 -4.23
N THR A 229 -2.31 -25.18 -5.41
CA THR A 229 -1.54 -25.40 -6.64
C THR A 229 -1.49 -24.20 -7.58
N GLY A 230 -1.95 -23.01 -7.14
CA GLY A 230 -1.94 -21.79 -7.95
C GLY A 230 -2.96 -21.79 -9.09
N ASP A 231 -4.04 -22.55 -8.98
CA ASP A 231 -5.02 -22.78 -10.05
C ASP A 231 -5.67 -21.47 -10.54
N GLY A 232 -6.09 -20.59 -9.61
CA GLY A 232 -6.69 -19.31 -9.97
C GLY A 232 -5.72 -18.34 -10.64
N VAL A 233 -4.44 -18.31 -10.22
CA VAL A 233 -3.40 -17.50 -10.88
C VAL A 233 -3.13 -18.02 -12.29
N ALA A 234 -3.04 -19.34 -12.46
CA ALA A 234 -2.85 -19.96 -13.78
C ALA A 234 -4.04 -19.69 -14.72
N LEU A 235 -5.28 -19.79 -14.21
CA LEU A 235 -6.49 -19.43 -14.95
C LEU A 235 -6.48 -17.96 -15.36
N ALA A 236 -6.14 -17.05 -14.44
CA ALA A 236 -6.07 -15.62 -14.72
C ALA A 236 -5.02 -15.30 -15.80
N LEU A 237 -3.83 -15.91 -15.73
CA LEU A 237 -2.79 -15.79 -16.76
C LEU A 237 -3.30 -16.26 -18.12
N ARG A 238 -3.86 -17.47 -18.21
CA ARG A 238 -4.44 -18.02 -19.45
C ARG A 238 -5.56 -17.15 -20.01
N ALA A 239 -6.36 -16.53 -19.14
CA ALA A 239 -7.41 -15.61 -19.53
C ALA A 239 -6.88 -14.28 -20.08
N GLY A 240 -5.60 -13.96 -19.86
CA GLY A 240 -4.96 -12.70 -20.25
C GLY A 240 -5.02 -11.61 -19.18
N ALA A 241 -5.33 -11.96 -17.92
CA ALA A 241 -5.32 -11.01 -16.81
C ALA A 241 -3.90 -10.64 -16.41
N VAL A 242 -3.74 -9.46 -15.82
CA VAL A 242 -2.47 -8.99 -15.27
C VAL A 242 -2.22 -9.67 -13.92
N VAL A 243 -1.07 -10.32 -13.81
CA VAL A 243 -0.52 -10.83 -12.54
C VAL A 243 0.65 -9.95 -12.12
N ARG A 244 0.66 -9.53 -10.87
CA ARG A 244 1.64 -8.59 -10.32
C ARG A 244 2.50 -9.26 -9.25
N ASP A 245 3.79 -8.93 -9.24
CA ASP A 245 4.70 -9.15 -8.10
C ASP A 245 4.83 -10.61 -7.64
N ILE A 246 4.62 -11.55 -8.57
CA ILE A 246 4.57 -12.99 -8.28
C ILE A 246 5.88 -13.57 -7.75
N GLU A 247 7.00 -12.85 -7.88
CA GLU A 247 8.30 -13.21 -7.32
C GLU A 247 8.37 -13.08 -5.78
N PHE A 248 7.46 -12.34 -5.15
CA PHE A 248 7.42 -12.13 -3.70
C PHE A 248 6.63 -13.24 -3.00
N VAL A 249 7.33 -14.35 -2.75
CA VAL A 249 6.85 -15.47 -1.92
C VAL A 249 7.55 -15.41 -0.57
N GLN A 250 6.77 -15.34 0.52
CA GLN A 250 7.26 -15.41 1.89
C GLN A 250 7.53 -16.88 2.25
N PHE A 251 8.71 -17.13 2.80
CA PHE A 251 9.10 -18.41 3.38
C PHE A 251 9.04 -18.30 4.90
N HIS A 252 8.32 -19.21 5.55
CA HIS A 252 8.33 -19.28 7.01
C HIS A 252 9.66 -19.92 7.45
N PRO A 253 10.39 -19.35 8.44
CA PRO A 253 11.70 -19.86 8.82
C PRO A 253 11.69 -21.26 9.43
N THR A 254 10.62 -21.58 10.16
CA THR A 254 10.55 -22.80 10.99
C THR A 254 9.32 -23.63 10.65
N VAL A 255 9.48 -24.59 9.72
CA VAL A 255 8.59 -25.76 9.63
C VAL A 255 9.30 -26.99 10.16
N LEU A 256 8.54 -27.94 10.69
CA LEU A 256 9.09 -29.20 11.16
C LEU A 256 9.72 -29.95 9.99
N TRP A 257 11.01 -30.27 10.10
CA TRP A 257 11.71 -31.08 9.11
C TRP A 257 11.45 -32.56 9.39
N LEU A 258 10.83 -33.25 8.44
CA LEU A 258 10.38 -34.65 8.56
C LEU A 258 11.24 -35.65 7.78
N GLY A 259 12.40 -35.22 7.28
CA GLY A 259 13.29 -36.04 6.45
C GLY A 259 13.30 -35.64 4.98
N GLU A 260 14.33 -36.09 4.24
CA GLU A 260 14.56 -35.76 2.83
C GLU A 260 13.43 -36.19 1.88
N SER A 261 12.71 -37.26 2.23
CA SER A 261 11.58 -37.76 1.43
C SER A 261 10.27 -37.03 1.70
N SER A 262 10.22 -36.15 2.71
CA SER A 262 9.02 -35.39 3.04
C SER A 262 8.80 -34.27 2.02
N THR A 263 7.64 -34.27 1.39
CA THR A 263 7.22 -33.25 0.42
C THR A 263 5.77 -32.83 0.65
N GLY A 264 5.39 -31.67 0.13
CA GLY A 264 4.07 -31.08 0.32
C GLY A 264 3.95 -30.31 1.63
N GLN A 265 2.80 -30.44 2.29
CA GLN A 265 2.48 -29.69 3.50
C GLN A 265 3.33 -30.15 4.68
N GLN A 266 4.14 -29.25 5.23
CA GLN A 266 4.93 -29.46 6.43
C GLN A 266 4.27 -28.77 7.63
N PRO A 267 4.32 -29.37 8.83
CA PRO A 267 3.79 -28.72 10.03
C PRO A 267 4.54 -27.43 10.36
N LEU A 268 3.78 -26.37 10.59
CA LEU A 268 4.32 -25.08 11.00
C LEU A 268 4.72 -25.11 12.49
N ILE A 269 5.95 -24.68 12.79
CA ILE A 269 6.36 -24.35 14.16
C ILE A 269 6.26 -22.82 14.30
N SER A 270 5.20 -22.37 14.98
CA SER A 270 4.85 -20.94 15.07
C SER A 270 6.00 -20.07 15.58
N GLU A 271 6.12 -18.87 15.02
CA GLU A 271 7.03 -17.81 15.46
C GLU A 271 6.83 -17.42 16.92
N ALA A 272 5.64 -17.66 17.47
CA ALA A 272 5.36 -17.47 18.90
C ALA A 272 6.33 -18.29 19.80
N VAL A 273 6.81 -19.44 19.33
CA VAL A 273 7.81 -20.26 20.06
C VAL A 273 9.13 -19.49 20.22
N ARG A 274 9.61 -18.83 19.16
CA ARG A 274 10.79 -17.93 19.24
C ARG A 274 10.49 -16.72 20.11
N GLY A 275 9.28 -16.15 19.98
CA GLY A 275 8.77 -15.04 20.80
C GLY A 275 8.81 -15.30 22.31
N GLU A 276 8.60 -16.55 22.74
CA GLU A 276 8.66 -16.96 24.14
C GLU A 276 10.08 -17.29 24.64
N GLY A 277 11.11 -17.17 23.79
CA GLY A 277 12.52 -17.30 24.16
C GLY A 277 13.30 -18.45 23.51
N ALA A 278 12.68 -19.25 22.62
CA ALA A 278 13.38 -20.30 21.90
C ALA A 278 14.37 -19.71 20.89
N TYR A 279 15.48 -20.41 20.65
CA TYR A 279 16.55 -19.92 19.79
C TYR A 279 17.00 -20.97 18.77
N LEU A 280 17.50 -20.50 17.63
CA LEU A 280 17.99 -21.35 16.56
C LEU A 280 19.45 -21.74 16.80
N THR A 281 19.77 -23.01 16.55
CA THR A 281 21.14 -23.53 16.62
C THR A 281 21.49 -24.35 15.39
N ASP A 282 22.76 -24.35 15.00
CA ASP A 282 23.28 -25.29 14.03
C ASP A 282 23.46 -26.70 14.66
N HIS A 283 24.03 -27.64 13.90
CA HIS A 283 24.30 -28.99 14.39
C HIS A 283 25.43 -29.08 15.42
N GLU A 284 26.23 -28.03 15.61
CA GLU A 284 27.27 -27.95 16.64
C GLU A 284 26.76 -27.27 17.93
N GLY A 285 25.53 -26.75 17.90
CA GLY A 285 24.91 -26.05 19.03
C GLY A 285 25.20 -24.54 19.04
N ASN A 286 25.80 -23.98 17.98
CA ASN A 286 26.05 -22.55 17.88
C ASN A 286 24.77 -21.79 17.58
N ARG A 287 24.51 -20.72 18.34
CA ARG A 287 23.40 -19.79 18.10
C ARG A 287 23.73 -18.84 16.96
N PHE A 288 23.61 -19.33 15.72
CA PHE A 288 24.07 -18.62 14.52
C PHE A 288 23.32 -17.31 14.22
N MET A 289 22.14 -17.07 14.81
CA MET A 289 21.46 -15.78 14.69
C MET A 289 22.12 -14.66 15.51
N ALA A 290 22.98 -14.99 16.47
CA ALA A 290 23.71 -14.00 17.25
C ALA A 290 24.66 -13.20 16.34
N GLY A 291 24.52 -11.88 16.34
CA GLY A 291 25.32 -10.98 15.49
C GLY A 291 24.84 -10.85 14.05
N VAL A 292 23.81 -11.59 13.63
CA VAL A 292 23.18 -11.44 12.29
C VAL A 292 22.21 -10.26 12.26
N HIS A 293 21.46 -10.06 13.34
CA HIS A 293 20.53 -8.95 13.52
C HIS A 293 20.46 -8.57 15.00
N GLU A 294 20.16 -7.31 15.32
CA GLU A 294 20.00 -6.84 16.71
C GLU A 294 18.90 -7.57 17.50
N LEU A 295 17.95 -8.21 16.81
CA LEU A 295 16.84 -8.97 17.40
C LEU A 295 17.13 -10.48 17.42
N ALA A 296 18.28 -10.91 16.91
CA ALA A 296 18.68 -12.31 16.77
C ALA A 296 17.54 -13.19 16.21
N ASP A 297 17.08 -14.18 16.97
CA ASP A 297 16.02 -15.14 16.59
C ASP A 297 14.64 -14.49 16.34
N LEU A 298 14.45 -13.24 16.78
CA LEU A 298 13.23 -12.43 16.58
C LEU A 298 13.33 -11.45 15.40
N ALA A 299 14.38 -11.56 14.57
CA ALA A 299 14.48 -10.78 13.34
C ALA A 299 13.31 -11.07 12.38
N PRO A 300 13.04 -10.19 11.40
CA PRO A 300 12.05 -10.42 10.36
C PRO A 300 12.22 -11.78 9.65
N ARG A 301 11.10 -12.38 9.21
CA ARG A 301 11.06 -13.76 8.67
C ARG A 301 12.03 -13.99 7.52
N ASP A 302 12.13 -13.03 6.60
CA ASP A 302 13.06 -13.05 5.48
C ASP A 302 14.52 -13.13 5.95
N VAL A 303 14.89 -12.36 6.97
CA VAL A 303 16.24 -12.40 7.57
C VAL A 303 16.54 -13.76 8.20
N VAL A 304 15.62 -14.29 9.00
CA VAL A 304 15.82 -15.58 9.69
C VAL A 304 15.85 -16.73 8.69
N ALA A 305 14.92 -16.78 7.73
CA ALA A 305 14.88 -17.81 6.70
C ALA A 305 16.15 -17.80 5.84
N LYS A 306 16.66 -16.60 5.50
CA LYS A 306 17.94 -16.44 4.80
C LYS A 306 19.11 -17.00 5.61
N ALA A 307 19.21 -16.65 6.90
CA ALA A 307 20.27 -17.14 7.77
C ALA A 307 20.26 -18.67 7.89
N ILE A 308 19.07 -19.26 8.08
CA ILE A 308 18.91 -20.72 8.10
C ILE A 308 19.38 -21.34 6.78
N MET A 309 18.93 -20.81 5.62
CA MET A 309 19.34 -21.36 4.32
C MET A 309 20.85 -21.23 4.07
N ARG A 310 21.48 -20.16 4.57
CA ARG A 310 22.92 -19.99 4.48
C ARG A 310 23.66 -21.08 5.29
N VAL A 311 23.25 -21.31 6.54
CA VAL A 311 23.81 -22.36 7.40
C VAL A 311 23.62 -23.76 6.77
N ILE A 312 22.42 -24.07 6.26
CA ILE A 312 22.10 -25.31 5.54
C ILE A 312 23.08 -25.51 4.36
N ARG A 313 23.26 -24.48 3.53
CA ARG A 313 24.17 -24.53 2.36
C ARG A 313 25.64 -24.68 2.76
N GLU A 314 26.10 -23.91 3.76
CA GLU A 314 27.50 -23.90 4.21
C GLU A 314 27.91 -25.21 4.90
N THR A 315 26.99 -25.80 5.66
CA THR A 315 27.24 -27.06 6.41
C THR A 315 26.92 -28.32 5.61
N GLY A 316 26.21 -28.21 4.49
CA GLY A 316 25.72 -29.35 3.71
C GLY A 316 24.68 -30.20 4.46
N ARG A 317 23.95 -29.60 5.40
CA ARG A 317 22.87 -30.23 6.18
C ARG A 317 21.51 -29.77 5.66
N ASP A 318 20.46 -30.56 5.86
CA ASP A 318 19.11 -30.26 5.34
C ASP A 318 18.22 -29.44 6.29
N HIS A 319 18.64 -29.28 7.54
CA HIS A 319 17.89 -28.55 8.56
C HIS A 319 18.83 -27.92 9.60
N VAL A 320 18.24 -27.10 10.46
CA VAL A 320 18.84 -26.60 11.70
C VAL A 320 17.92 -26.96 12.86
N TYR A 321 18.24 -26.53 14.07
CA TYR A 321 17.44 -26.80 15.26
C TYR A 321 16.81 -25.53 15.83
N LEU A 322 15.58 -25.65 16.33
CA LEU A 322 14.95 -24.70 17.24
C LEU A 322 14.93 -25.30 18.65
N ASP A 323 15.62 -24.64 19.58
CA ASP A 323 15.76 -25.10 20.96
C ASP A 323 14.87 -24.30 21.90
N GLY A 324 13.80 -24.94 22.39
CA GLY A 324 12.88 -24.42 23.40
C GLY A 324 12.82 -25.31 24.66
N ARG A 325 13.82 -26.17 24.90
CA ARG A 325 13.80 -27.13 26.02
C ARG A 325 13.66 -26.46 27.39
N HIS A 326 14.21 -25.25 27.53
CA HIS A 326 14.19 -24.47 28.76
C HIS A 326 12.78 -23.98 29.16
N PHE A 327 11.78 -24.09 28.30
CA PHE A 327 10.39 -23.75 28.62
C PHE A 327 9.75 -24.68 29.65
N GLY A 328 10.25 -25.92 29.77
CA GLY A 328 9.60 -26.97 30.55
C GLY A 328 8.31 -27.50 29.91
N ARG A 329 7.84 -28.65 30.41
CA ARG A 329 6.69 -29.39 29.87
C ARG A 329 5.39 -28.57 29.91
N ASP A 330 5.09 -27.98 31.07
CA ASP A 330 3.82 -27.28 31.31
C ASP A 330 3.57 -26.15 30.32
N LYS A 331 4.62 -25.41 29.94
CA LYS A 331 4.51 -24.31 28.97
C LYS A 331 4.21 -24.81 27.56
N TRP A 332 4.83 -25.91 27.14
CA TRP A 332 4.53 -26.55 25.86
C TRP A 332 3.09 -27.06 25.79
N GLU A 333 2.64 -27.76 26.84
CA GLU A 333 1.29 -28.34 26.87
C GLU A 333 0.18 -27.29 26.99
N SER A 334 0.44 -26.17 27.67
CA SER A 334 -0.57 -25.11 27.86
C SER A 334 -0.57 -24.04 26.77
N ARG A 335 0.61 -23.57 26.32
CA ARG A 335 0.71 -22.43 25.39
C ARG A 335 0.84 -22.85 23.93
N PHE A 336 1.40 -24.03 23.66
CA PHE A 336 1.66 -24.55 22.32
C PHE A 336 1.11 -25.98 22.14
N PRO A 337 -0.13 -26.28 22.55
CA PRO A 337 -0.65 -27.64 22.60
C PRO A 337 -0.62 -28.33 21.23
N THR A 338 -0.97 -27.60 20.16
CA THR A 338 -0.97 -28.12 18.79
C THR A 338 0.43 -28.47 18.32
N ILE A 339 1.41 -27.57 18.54
CA ILE A 339 2.82 -27.80 18.19
C ILE A 339 3.40 -28.97 19.01
N TYR A 340 3.11 -29.02 20.31
CA TYR A 340 3.59 -30.09 21.19
C TYR A 340 3.08 -31.45 20.73
N ALA A 341 1.77 -31.55 20.42
CA ALA A 341 1.17 -32.77 19.92
C ALA A 341 1.78 -33.22 18.59
N VAL A 342 1.96 -32.32 17.62
CA VAL A 342 2.54 -32.65 16.31
C VAL A 342 4.00 -33.09 16.42
N CYS A 343 4.83 -32.41 17.22
CA CYS A 343 6.21 -32.85 17.44
C CYS A 343 6.24 -34.28 18.03
N ARG A 344 5.37 -34.56 19.01
CA ARG A 344 5.28 -35.87 19.68
C ARG A 344 4.80 -36.97 18.73
N GLU A 345 3.86 -36.67 17.83
CA GLU A 345 3.41 -37.59 16.77
C GLU A 345 4.58 -38.01 15.86
N HIS A 346 5.52 -37.10 15.60
CA HIS A 346 6.73 -37.36 14.84
C HIS A 346 7.93 -37.81 15.70
N GLY A 347 7.69 -38.23 16.95
CA GLY A 347 8.71 -38.82 17.82
C GLY A 347 9.71 -37.82 18.43
N ILE A 348 9.40 -36.53 18.41
CA ILE A 348 10.21 -35.46 18.99
C ILE A 348 9.52 -34.97 20.27
N ASP A 349 10.23 -34.87 21.39
CA ASP A 349 9.72 -34.24 22.60
C ASP A 349 10.34 -32.85 22.80
N PRO A 350 9.65 -31.75 22.43
CA PRO A 350 10.16 -30.38 22.56
C PRO A 350 10.62 -29.99 23.97
N ALA A 351 10.11 -30.66 25.00
CA ALA A 351 10.50 -30.42 26.38
C ALA A 351 11.90 -30.98 26.72
N THR A 352 12.43 -31.90 25.91
CA THR A 352 13.72 -32.58 26.16
C THR A 352 14.67 -32.59 24.96
N GLN A 353 14.17 -32.35 23.75
CA GLN A 353 14.91 -32.39 22.50
C GLN A 353 14.71 -31.09 21.71
N PRO A 354 15.74 -30.60 20.99
CA PRO A 354 15.56 -29.53 20.02
C PRO A 354 14.71 -30.00 18.84
N ILE A 355 13.94 -29.10 18.23
CA ILE A 355 13.06 -29.40 17.10
C ILE A 355 13.83 -29.18 15.80
N PRO A 356 13.94 -30.18 14.90
CA PRO A 356 14.55 -30.00 13.58
C PRO A 356 13.63 -29.13 12.71
N VAL A 357 14.17 -28.03 12.18
CA VAL A 357 13.42 -27.05 11.41
C VAL A 357 14.14 -26.63 10.13
N SER A 358 13.35 -26.34 9.10
CA SER A 358 13.84 -25.73 7.86
C SER A 358 12.86 -24.68 7.33
N PRO A 359 13.28 -23.80 6.41
CA PRO A 359 12.37 -22.83 5.81
C PRO A 359 11.49 -23.48 4.74
N ALA A 360 10.23 -23.06 4.65
CA ALA A 360 9.29 -23.54 3.63
C ALA A 360 8.38 -22.43 3.11
N ALA A 361 7.91 -22.57 1.87
CA ALA A 361 7.02 -21.59 1.25
C ALA A 361 5.70 -21.48 2.04
N HIS A 362 5.25 -20.26 2.31
CA HIS A 362 4.16 -20.02 3.26
C HIS A 362 3.06 -19.10 2.74
N TYR A 363 3.41 -18.03 2.04
CA TYR A 363 2.42 -17.05 1.57
C TYR A 363 2.91 -16.34 0.31
N ALA A 364 2.02 -16.09 -0.66
CA ALA A 364 2.31 -15.25 -1.83
C ALA A 364 1.80 -13.81 -1.61
N SER A 365 2.69 -12.82 -1.66
CA SER A 365 2.29 -11.39 -1.64
C SER A 365 1.84 -10.90 -3.01
N GLY A 366 2.38 -11.50 -4.08
CA GLY A 366 1.95 -11.28 -5.46
C GLY A 366 0.83 -12.23 -5.89
N GLY A 367 0.23 -11.94 -7.03
CA GLY A 367 -0.96 -12.65 -7.52
C GLY A 367 -1.69 -11.90 -8.62
N VAL A 368 -2.96 -12.21 -8.82
CA VAL A 368 -3.82 -11.50 -9.78
C VAL A 368 -3.98 -10.06 -9.34
N ARG A 369 -3.55 -9.10 -10.17
CA ARG A 369 -3.61 -7.67 -9.83
C ARG A 369 -5.06 -7.23 -9.70
N THR A 370 -5.36 -6.53 -8.61
CA THR A 370 -6.69 -5.96 -8.35
C THR A 370 -6.64 -4.48 -8.01
N ASP A 371 -7.75 -3.78 -8.24
CA ASP A 371 -7.98 -2.45 -7.67
C ASP A 371 -8.54 -2.54 -6.23
N LEU A 372 -8.85 -1.38 -5.61
CA LEU A 372 -9.42 -1.31 -4.26
C LEU A 372 -10.82 -1.91 -4.13
N ARG A 373 -11.46 -2.32 -5.24
CA ARG A 373 -12.77 -2.98 -5.28
C ARG A 373 -12.65 -4.44 -5.67
N GLY A 374 -11.43 -4.97 -5.76
CA GLY A 374 -11.15 -6.35 -6.14
C GLY A 374 -11.31 -6.66 -7.62
N ARG A 375 -11.51 -5.65 -8.49
CA ARG A 375 -11.64 -5.85 -9.94
C ARG A 375 -10.28 -6.17 -10.53
N THR A 376 -10.23 -7.17 -11.42
CA THR A 376 -9.02 -7.50 -12.17
C THR A 376 -8.93 -6.65 -13.46
N SER A 377 -7.89 -6.89 -14.28
CA SER A 377 -7.81 -6.28 -15.62
C SER A 377 -8.81 -6.87 -16.64
N ILE A 378 -9.64 -7.84 -16.24
CA ILE A 378 -10.71 -8.41 -17.04
C ILE A 378 -12.05 -8.03 -16.41
N ASP A 379 -12.88 -7.30 -17.14
CA ASP A 379 -14.21 -6.90 -16.66
C ASP A 379 -15.05 -8.12 -16.28
N GLY A 380 -15.69 -8.06 -15.10
CA GLY A 380 -16.49 -9.15 -14.55
C GLY A 380 -15.69 -10.26 -13.86
N LEU A 381 -14.35 -10.19 -13.89
CA LEU A 381 -13.48 -11.04 -13.08
C LEU A 381 -12.93 -10.24 -11.89
N TYR A 382 -13.12 -10.80 -10.70
CA TYR A 382 -12.65 -10.27 -9.43
C TYR A 382 -11.69 -11.26 -8.77
N ALA A 383 -10.84 -10.78 -7.87
CA ALA A 383 -9.97 -11.63 -7.06
C ALA A 383 -9.79 -11.07 -5.64
N CYS A 384 -9.71 -11.95 -4.64
CA CYS A 384 -9.38 -11.58 -3.25
C CYS A 384 -8.76 -12.74 -2.47
N GLY A 385 -8.12 -12.42 -1.35
CA GLY A 385 -7.29 -13.37 -0.61
C GLY A 385 -5.96 -13.63 -1.32
N GLU A 386 -5.26 -14.70 -0.94
CA GLU A 386 -3.89 -15.01 -1.39
C GLU A 386 -3.73 -15.23 -2.91
N VAL A 387 -4.81 -15.39 -3.67
CA VAL A 387 -4.74 -15.44 -5.14
C VAL A 387 -4.51 -14.04 -5.75
N ALA A 388 -4.85 -12.98 -5.02
CA ALA A 388 -4.83 -11.60 -5.47
C ALA A 388 -3.56 -10.86 -4.99
N CYS A 389 -3.13 -9.90 -5.80
CA CYS A 389 -2.26 -8.81 -5.37
C CYS A 389 -3.16 -7.58 -5.17
N THR A 390 -3.57 -7.35 -3.93
CA THR A 390 -4.42 -6.21 -3.50
C THR A 390 -3.62 -4.93 -3.26
N GLY A 391 -2.29 -5.02 -3.24
CA GLY A 391 -1.37 -3.94 -2.88
C GLY A 391 -1.10 -3.82 -1.37
N VAL A 392 -1.77 -4.60 -0.52
CA VAL A 392 -1.61 -4.50 0.95
C VAL A 392 -0.23 -4.95 1.43
N HIS A 393 0.33 -6.00 0.83
CA HIS A 393 1.48 -6.71 1.40
C HIS A 393 2.84 -6.24 0.90
N GLY A 394 2.89 -5.50 -0.21
CA GLY A 394 4.14 -5.11 -0.86
C GLY A 394 5.10 -6.29 -1.06
N ALA A 395 6.38 -6.07 -0.77
CA ALA A 395 7.43 -7.09 -0.94
C ALA A 395 7.45 -8.16 0.16
N ASN A 396 6.72 -7.97 1.26
CA ASN A 396 6.69 -8.90 2.37
C ASN A 396 5.48 -8.66 3.29
N ARG A 397 4.71 -9.73 3.55
CA ARG A 397 3.49 -9.63 4.36
C ARG A 397 3.80 -9.48 5.86
N LEU A 398 3.14 -8.52 6.51
CA LEU A 398 3.01 -8.45 7.98
C LEU A 398 2.15 -9.61 8.52
N ALA A 399 2.58 -10.26 9.60
CA ALA A 399 1.86 -11.38 10.20
C ALA A 399 0.39 -11.03 10.52
N SER A 400 -0.50 -12.02 10.52
CA SER A 400 -1.92 -11.85 10.86
C SER A 400 -2.77 -10.88 10.00
N ASN A 401 -2.20 -10.24 8.97
CA ASN A 401 -2.95 -9.38 8.03
C ASN A 401 -3.71 -10.16 6.93
N SER A 402 -3.34 -11.41 6.59
CA SER A 402 -3.94 -12.10 5.42
C SER A 402 -5.40 -12.51 5.64
N LEU A 403 -5.77 -12.92 6.86
CA LEU A 403 -7.17 -13.20 7.15
C LEU A 403 -8.00 -11.91 7.11
N LEU A 404 -7.43 -10.80 7.62
CA LEU A 404 -8.09 -9.50 7.55
C LEU A 404 -8.27 -9.03 6.11
N GLU A 405 -7.25 -9.18 5.27
CA GLU A 405 -7.28 -8.85 3.84
C GLU A 405 -8.38 -9.63 3.12
N GLY A 406 -8.46 -10.94 3.37
CA GLY A 406 -9.53 -11.78 2.85
C GLY A 406 -10.93 -11.35 3.30
N LEU A 407 -11.10 -10.79 4.50
CA LEU A 407 -12.41 -10.32 4.99
C LEU A 407 -12.79 -8.97 4.35
N VAL A 408 -11.89 -7.98 4.45
CA VAL A 408 -12.17 -6.59 4.02
C VAL A 408 -12.41 -6.51 2.51
N PHE A 409 -11.50 -7.07 1.70
CA PHE A 409 -11.65 -6.97 0.25
C PHE A 409 -12.77 -7.87 -0.29
N ALA A 410 -13.13 -8.94 0.40
CA ALA A 410 -14.29 -9.76 0.05
C ALA A 410 -15.61 -8.99 0.17
N GLU A 411 -15.79 -8.24 1.27
CA GLU A 411 -17.00 -7.43 1.46
C GLU A 411 -17.11 -6.35 0.37
N ARG A 412 -16.00 -5.68 0.06
CA ARG A 412 -15.94 -4.67 -1.01
C ARG A 412 -16.26 -5.23 -2.39
N ILE A 413 -15.83 -6.47 -2.70
CA ILE A 413 -16.19 -7.15 -3.95
C ILE A 413 -17.70 -7.40 -4.00
N ALA A 414 -18.30 -7.90 -2.92
CA ALA A 414 -19.73 -8.14 -2.88
C ALA A 414 -20.54 -6.84 -3.03
N GLU A 415 -20.14 -5.76 -2.35
CA GLU A 415 -20.73 -4.42 -2.50
C GLU A 415 -20.60 -3.89 -3.94
N ASP A 416 -19.43 -4.07 -4.57
CA ASP A 416 -19.20 -3.60 -5.93
C ASP A 416 -20.02 -4.37 -6.97
N ILE A 417 -20.08 -5.70 -6.86
CA ILE A 417 -20.91 -6.53 -7.75
C ILE A 417 -22.38 -6.13 -7.61
N HIS A 418 -22.85 -5.89 -6.37
CA HIS A 418 -24.22 -5.46 -6.12
C HIS A 418 -24.51 -4.08 -6.74
N ALA A 419 -23.60 -3.12 -6.56
CA ALA A 419 -23.75 -1.77 -7.08
C ALA A 419 -23.68 -1.69 -8.62
N VAL A 420 -22.74 -2.42 -9.23
CA VAL A 420 -22.55 -2.45 -10.69
C VAL A 420 -23.64 -3.25 -11.38
N CYS A 421 -24.13 -4.32 -10.74
CA CYS A 421 -25.08 -5.28 -11.29
C CYS A 421 -24.72 -5.72 -12.73
N PRO A 422 -23.61 -6.47 -12.91
CA PRO A 422 -23.11 -6.79 -14.25
C PRO A 422 -24.18 -7.45 -15.13
N ALA A 423 -24.36 -6.94 -16.34
CA ALA A 423 -25.31 -7.49 -17.28
C ALA A 423 -24.91 -8.93 -17.71
N PRO A 424 -25.88 -9.84 -17.89
CA PRO A 424 -25.61 -11.17 -18.43
C PRO A 424 -25.01 -11.07 -19.85
N GLY A 425 -24.34 -12.14 -20.29
CA GLY A 425 -23.79 -12.23 -21.64
C GLY A 425 -23.41 -13.66 -22.00
N GLU A 426 -23.40 -13.95 -23.30
CA GLU A 426 -23.07 -15.28 -23.80
C GLU A 426 -21.55 -15.45 -23.98
N PRO A 427 -20.95 -16.51 -23.42
CA PRO A 427 -19.57 -16.89 -23.72
C PRO A 427 -19.39 -17.20 -25.21
N VAL A 428 -18.23 -16.84 -25.76
CA VAL A 428 -17.79 -17.30 -27.08
C VAL A 428 -16.79 -18.46 -26.92
N PRO A 429 -16.74 -19.41 -27.87
CA PRO A 429 -15.76 -20.49 -27.83
C PRO A 429 -14.32 -19.95 -27.78
N ASN A 430 -13.52 -20.44 -26.84
CA ASN A 430 -12.10 -20.09 -26.75
C ASN A 430 -11.30 -20.91 -27.77
N THR A 431 -10.77 -20.25 -28.82
CA THR A 431 -9.98 -20.88 -29.88
C THR A 431 -8.48 -20.89 -29.62
N ALA A 432 -8.03 -20.45 -28.43
CA ALA A 432 -6.61 -20.43 -28.08
C ALA A 432 -6.01 -21.84 -28.03
N VAL A 433 -4.70 -21.92 -28.26
CA VAL A 433 -3.96 -23.19 -28.24
C VAL A 433 -4.09 -23.85 -26.87
N ASP A 434 -4.65 -25.06 -26.87
CA ASP A 434 -4.74 -25.88 -25.68
C ASP A 434 -3.51 -26.77 -25.47
N GLY A 435 -3.32 -27.20 -24.24
CA GLY A 435 -2.29 -28.18 -23.93
C GLY A 435 -2.36 -28.70 -22.50
N LEU A 436 -1.60 -29.77 -22.28
CA LEU A 436 -1.40 -30.39 -20.98
C LEU A 436 0.03 -30.85 -20.84
N VAL A 437 0.49 -30.90 -19.60
CA VAL A 437 1.82 -31.36 -19.22
C VAL A 437 1.72 -32.66 -18.44
N ASP A 438 2.70 -33.54 -18.64
CA ASP A 438 2.74 -34.85 -17.96
C ASP A 438 2.83 -34.68 -16.43
N PRO A 439 1.88 -35.23 -15.65
CA PRO A 439 1.90 -35.12 -14.18
C PRO A 439 3.21 -35.57 -13.53
N ARG A 440 3.97 -36.47 -14.17
CA ARG A 440 5.25 -36.98 -13.66
C ARG A 440 6.33 -35.91 -13.56
N VAL A 441 6.15 -34.73 -14.16
CA VAL A 441 7.10 -33.62 -14.00
C VAL A 441 6.89 -32.83 -12.70
N ARG A 442 5.78 -33.01 -11.97
CA ARG A 442 5.49 -32.26 -10.73
C ARG A 442 6.62 -32.32 -9.71
N PRO A 443 7.15 -33.52 -9.33
CA PRO A 443 8.27 -33.57 -8.38
C PRO A 443 9.53 -32.84 -8.88
N ARG A 444 9.79 -32.86 -10.19
CA ARG A 444 10.92 -32.14 -10.81
C ARG A 444 10.73 -30.63 -10.74
N ILE A 445 9.53 -30.13 -11.04
CA ILE A 445 9.18 -28.71 -10.90
C ILE A 445 9.43 -28.27 -9.46
N GLN A 446 8.87 -29.00 -8.50
CA GLN A 446 8.98 -28.69 -7.07
C GLN A 446 10.43 -28.70 -6.56
N ALA A 447 11.23 -29.69 -6.98
CA ALA A 447 12.64 -29.75 -6.65
C ALA A 447 13.41 -28.54 -7.20
N HIS A 448 13.25 -28.22 -8.49
CA HIS A 448 13.96 -27.10 -9.12
C HIS A 448 13.54 -25.72 -8.58
N MET A 449 12.26 -25.56 -8.21
CA MET A 449 11.79 -24.35 -7.53
C MET A 449 12.42 -24.22 -6.14
N SER A 450 12.47 -25.31 -5.37
CA SER A 450 13.03 -25.32 -4.01
C SER A 450 14.54 -25.09 -3.99
N THR A 451 15.26 -25.57 -5.00
CA THR A 451 16.72 -25.36 -5.09
C THR A 451 17.06 -23.98 -5.65
N GLY A 452 16.39 -23.53 -6.72
CA GLY A 452 16.87 -22.39 -7.51
C GLY A 452 16.02 -21.12 -7.48
N ALA A 453 14.75 -21.19 -7.07
CA ALA A 453 13.82 -20.06 -6.99
C ALA A 453 13.17 -19.95 -5.59
N SER A 454 13.93 -20.31 -4.55
CA SER A 454 13.51 -20.31 -3.13
C SER A 454 13.99 -19.02 -2.42
N VAL A 455 14.26 -19.10 -1.11
CA VAL A 455 14.72 -17.98 -0.27
C VAL A 455 15.93 -17.27 -0.88
N LEU A 456 16.97 -18.03 -1.24
CA LEU A 456 18.21 -17.50 -1.82
C LEU A 456 18.23 -17.73 -3.33
N ARG A 457 18.36 -16.65 -4.10
CA ARG A 457 18.33 -16.67 -5.57
C ARG A 457 19.59 -16.02 -6.13
N SER A 458 20.01 -16.48 -7.29
CA SER A 458 21.06 -15.82 -8.09
C SER A 458 20.72 -15.92 -9.57
N ARG A 459 21.39 -15.14 -10.43
CA ARG A 459 21.28 -15.34 -11.88
C ARG A 459 21.51 -16.79 -12.30
N GLU A 460 22.50 -17.47 -11.71
CA GLU A 460 22.80 -18.87 -12.02
C GLU A 460 21.65 -19.80 -11.62
N SER A 461 21.17 -19.68 -10.37
CA SER A 461 20.12 -20.54 -9.83
C SER A 461 18.81 -20.39 -10.63
N LEU A 462 18.43 -19.14 -10.95
CA LEU A 462 17.21 -18.83 -11.69
C LEU A 462 17.29 -19.27 -13.15
N MET A 463 18.44 -19.12 -13.80
CA MET A 463 18.63 -19.62 -15.17
C MET A 463 18.62 -21.16 -15.23
N ALA A 464 19.18 -21.84 -14.23
CA ALA A 464 19.09 -23.28 -14.11
C ALA A 464 17.64 -23.75 -13.93
N THR A 465 16.87 -23.12 -13.03
CA THR A 465 15.44 -23.41 -12.85
C THR A 465 14.64 -23.12 -14.11
N ALA A 466 14.86 -21.98 -14.77
CA ALA A 466 14.17 -21.63 -16.02
C ALA A 466 14.43 -22.65 -17.14
N ARG A 467 15.67 -23.15 -17.25
CA ARG A 467 16.02 -24.25 -18.19
C ARG A 467 15.23 -25.51 -17.86
N ALA A 468 15.24 -25.96 -16.61
CA ALA A 468 14.53 -27.17 -16.19
C ALA A 468 13.01 -27.07 -16.37
N LEU A 469 12.41 -25.91 -16.08
CA LEU A 469 10.99 -25.66 -16.32
C LEU A 469 10.65 -25.69 -17.80
N ARG A 470 11.51 -25.12 -18.66
CA ARG A 470 11.34 -25.20 -20.12
C ARG A 470 11.36 -26.66 -20.60
N ASP A 471 12.27 -27.46 -20.08
CA ASP A 471 12.36 -28.89 -20.43
C ASP A 471 11.13 -29.66 -19.93
N ALA A 472 10.61 -29.31 -18.75
CA ALA A 472 9.38 -29.89 -18.19
C ALA A 472 8.12 -29.58 -19.00
N ARG A 473 8.12 -28.53 -19.86
CA ARG A 473 7.00 -28.26 -20.78
C ARG A 473 6.93 -29.29 -21.90
N TRP A 474 8.08 -29.82 -22.31
CA TRP A 474 8.12 -30.73 -23.43
C TRP A 474 7.59 -32.09 -23.00
N THR A 475 6.48 -32.49 -23.61
CA THR A 475 5.91 -33.82 -23.44
C THR A 475 5.90 -34.55 -24.79
N PRO A 476 6.56 -35.71 -24.94
CA PRO A 476 6.64 -36.44 -26.21
C PRO A 476 5.36 -37.20 -26.57
N VAL A 477 4.44 -37.35 -25.62
CA VAL A 477 3.24 -38.18 -25.72
C VAL A 477 2.00 -37.34 -25.46
N ARG A 478 0.86 -37.77 -26.01
CA ARG A 478 -0.42 -37.15 -25.68
C ARG A 478 -0.74 -37.38 -24.20
N VAL A 479 -0.99 -36.30 -23.47
CA VAL A 479 -1.37 -36.35 -22.05
C VAL A 479 -2.90 -36.40 -21.95
N PRO A 480 -3.49 -37.34 -21.19
CA PRO A 480 -4.93 -37.37 -20.99
C PRO A 480 -5.40 -36.22 -20.08
N PRO A 481 -6.59 -35.64 -20.33
CA PRO A 481 -7.19 -34.62 -19.46
C PRO A 481 -7.71 -35.26 -18.17
N ARG A 482 -7.10 -34.91 -17.04
CA ARG A 482 -7.43 -35.37 -15.70
C ARG A 482 -6.87 -34.39 -14.66
N THR A 483 -7.33 -34.48 -13.41
CA THR A 483 -6.92 -33.60 -12.31
C THR A 483 -5.41 -33.40 -12.25
N GLU A 484 -4.63 -34.48 -12.28
CA GLU A 484 -3.19 -34.39 -12.11
C GLU A 484 -2.49 -33.69 -13.28
N SER A 485 -3.02 -33.79 -14.51
CA SER A 485 -2.44 -33.11 -15.68
C SER A 485 -2.81 -31.64 -15.74
N TRP A 486 -4.03 -31.28 -15.32
CA TRP A 486 -4.43 -29.89 -15.16
C TRP A 486 -3.62 -29.19 -14.05
N GLU A 487 -3.48 -29.81 -12.88
CA GLU A 487 -2.66 -29.29 -11.79
C GLU A 487 -1.19 -29.13 -12.19
N ALA A 488 -0.58 -30.15 -12.82
CA ALA A 488 0.80 -30.07 -13.26
C ALA A 488 1.02 -28.94 -14.28
N THR A 489 0.04 -28.70 -15.15
CA THR A 489 0.06 -27.59 -16.11
C THR A 489 -0.05 -26.23 -15.40
N ASN A 490 -0.90 -26.11 -14.39
CA ASN A 490 -1.02 -24.90 -13.56
C ASN A 490 0.28 -24.61 -12.80
N LEU A 491 0.84 -25.61 -12.12
CA LEU A 491 2.10 -25.52 -11.39
C LEU A 491 3.24 -25.05 -12.30
N LEU A 492 3.38 -25.64 -13.49
CA LEU A 492 4.41 -25.27 -14.45
C LEU A 492 4.23 -23.84 -14.98
N THR A 493 2.99 -23.41 -15.21
CA THR A 493 2.64 -22.05 -15.66
C THR A 493 3.08 -21.03 -14.62
N VAL A 494 2.66 -21.23 -13.36
CA VAL A 494 2.98 -20.34 -12.24
C VAL A 494 4.48 -20.34 -11.96
N ALA A 495 5.12 -21.51 -11.88
CA ALA A 495 6.56 -21.64 -11.64
C ALA A 495 7.39 -20.94 -12.71
N THR A 496 6.98 -21.04 -13.98
CA THR A 496 7.61 -20.31 -15.09
C THR A 496 7.55 -18.81 -14.87
N VAL A 497 6.36 -18.28 -14.62
CA VAL A 497 6.12 -16.84 -14.54
C VAL A 497 6.87 -16.26 -13.34
N LEU A 498 6.80 -16.94 -12.19
CA LEU A 498 7.56 -16.58 -10.99
C LEU A 498 9.07 -16.57 -11.25
N THR A 499 9.62 -17.62 -11.86
CA THR A 499 11.06 -17.69 -12.16
C THR A 499 11.49 -16.56 -13.10
N GLY A 500 10.66 -16.24 -14.10
CA GLY A 500 10.90 -15.12 -15.01
C GLY A 500 10.91 -13.77 -14.29
N ALA A 501 9.91 -13.49 -13.45
CA ALA A 501 9.83 -12.25 -12.67
C ALA A 501 10.99 -12.11 -11.69
N ALA A 502 11.33 -13.20 -10.99
CA ALA A 502 12.47 -13.24 -10.09
C ALA A 502 13.82 -13.02 -10.81
N ALA A 503 13.95 -13.49 -12.07
CA ALA A 503 15.15 -13.27 -12.87
C ALA A 503 15.26 -11.81 -13.36
N ALA A 504 14.12 -11.20 -13.69
CA ALA A 504 14.04 -9.83 -14.17
C ALA A 504 14.39 -8.81 -13.08
N ARG A 505 13.89 -8.97 -11.84
CA ARG A 505 14.21 -8.07 -10.72
C ARG A 505 15.67 -8.22 -10.29
N LEU A 506 16.45 -7.15 -10.40
CA LEU A 506 17.90 -7.12 -10.11
C LEU A 506 18.21 -6.36 -8.82
N GLU A 507 17.48 -6.66 -7.75
CA GLU A 507 17.68 -6.11 -6.40
C GLU A 507 17.35 -7.17 -5.34
N THR A 508 17.57 -6.82 -4.07
CA THR A 508 17.04 -7.56 -2.92
C THR A 508 16.01 -6.70 -2.19
N ARG A 509 14.78 -7.20 -2.03
CA ARG A 509 13.69 -6.49 -1.34
C ARG A 509 12.71 -7.48 -0.70
N GLY A 510 12.43 -7.32 0.59
CA GLY A 510 11.48 -8.17 1.31
C GLY A 510 11.77 -9.66 1.11
N SER A 511 10.77 -10.42 0.66
CA SER A 511 10.91 -11.87 0.47
C SER A 511 11.61 -12.28 -0.85
N HIS A 512 12.07 -11.31 -1.65
CA HIS A 512 12.89 -11.54 -2.84
C HIS A 512 14.36 -11.22 -2.55
N TRP A 513 15.19 -12.25 -2.44
CA TRP A 513 16.62 -12.11 -2.17
C TRP A 513 17.48 -12.57 -3.34
N ARG A 514 18.31 -11.67 -3.88
CA ARG A 514 19.28 -11.93 -4.94
C ARG A 514 20.69 -11.83 -4.38
N GLU A 515 21.41 -12.95 -4.29
CA GLU A 515 22.80 -13.00 -3.82
C GLU A 515 23.76 -12.26 -4.77
N ASP A 516 23.42 -12.15 -6.06
CA ASP A 516 24.17 -11.36 -7.04
C ASP A 516 23.76 -9.87 -7.06
N HIS A 517 22.76 -9.47 -6.27
CA HIS A 517 22.26 -8.11 -6.10
C HIS A 517 21.79 -7.90 -4.65
N GLU A 518 22.73 -7.90 -3.70
CA GLU A 518 22.44 -8.05 -2.26
C GLU A 518 21.78 -6.82 -1.60
N THR A 519 21.61 -5.72 -2.33
CA THR A 519 21.07 -4.46 -1.82
C THR A 519 19.70 -4.14 -2.44
N ARG A 520 18.86 -3.48 -1.64
CA ARG A 520 17.67 -2.78 -2.10
C ARG A 520 18.06 -1.62 -3.00
N ASP A 521 17.39 -1.44 -4.14
CA ASP A 521 17.65 -0.35 -5.08
C ASP A 521 16.36 0.40 -5.40
N ASP A 522 16.13 1.50 -4.68
CA ASP A 522 14.92 2.30 -4.87
C ASP A 522 14.97 3.18 -6.13
N ASN A 523 16.14 3.39 -6.75
CA ASN A 523 16.23 4.25 -7.93
C ASN A 523 15.72 3.52 -9.17
N GLU A 524 16.02 2.23 -9.28
CA GLU A 524 15.68 1.42 -10.45
C GLU A 524 14.48 0.49 -10.21
N TRP A 525 14.29 0.00 -8.97
CA TRP A 525 13.39 -1.12 -8.69
C TRP A 525 12.28 -0.83 -7.67
N LEU A 526 12.09 0.42 -7.26
CA LEU A 526 10.91 0.85 -6.52
C LEU A 526 9.67 0.82 -7.43
N GLY A 527 9.13 -0.38 -7.65
CA GLY A 527 8.10 -0.66 -8.62
C GLY A 527 7.63 -2.10 -8.65
N HIS A 528 6.54 -2.30 -9.38
CA HIS A 528 5.84 -3.54 -9.57
C HIS A 528 6.22 -4.20 -10.90
N LEU A 529 6.24 -5.52 -10.94
CA LEU A 529 6.36 -6.29 -12.17
C LEU A 529 5.00 -6.88 -12.55
N ASP A 530 4.41 -6.33 -13.61
CA ASP A 530 3.15 -6.80 -14.19
C ASP A 530 3.45 -7.79 -15.32
N VAL A 531 2.88 -8.99 -15.22
CA VAL A 531 3.02 -10.07 -16.18
C VAL A 531 1.67 -10.43 -16.79
N THR A 532 1.65 -10.57 -18.12
CA THR A 532 0.52 -11.13 -18.88
C THR A 532 1.02 -12.29 -19.73
N LEU A 533 0.18 -13.30 -19.92
CA LEU A 533 0.45 -14.42 -20.82
C LEU A 533 -0.31 -14.22 -22.15
N THR A 534 0.41 -14.33 -23.26
CA THR A 534 -0.10 -14.14 -24.63
C THR A 534 0.33 -15.27 -25.55
N GLU A 535 -0.13 -15.28 -26.80
CA GLU A 535 0.29 -16.27 -27.81
C GLU A 535 1.80 -16.21 -28.10
N GLU A 536 2.42 -15.05 -27.93
CA GLU A 536 3.87 -14.84 -28.08
C GLU A 536 4.66 -15.27 -26.82
N GLY A 537 3.96 -15.64 -25.75
CA GLY A 537 4.51 -16.01 -24.46
C GLY A 537 4.26 -14.94 -23.38
N THR A 538 5.13 -14.93 -22.36
CA THR A 538 5.02 -14.02 -21.22
C THR A 538 5.53 -12.63 -21.59
N ARG A 539 4.69 -11.61 -21.42
CA ARG A 539 5.08 -10.21 -21.49
C ARG A 539 5.15 -9.66 -20.07
N MET A 540 6.24 -8.95 -19.78
CA MET A 540 6.47 -8.31 -18.49
C MET A 540 6.60 -6.81 -18.67
N THR A 541 6.07 -6.03 -17.74
CA THR A 541 6.15 -4.57 -17.74
C THR A 541 6.41 -4.10 -16.33
N TYR A 542 7.44 -3.27 -16.18
CA TYR A 542 7.73 -2.61 -14.91
C TYR A 542 6.82 -1.39 -14.78
N THR A 543 6.19 -1.25 -13.62
CA THR A 543 5.35 -0.11 -13.24
C THR A 543 5.95 0.52 -11.99
N PRO A 544 6.50 1.75 -12.04
CA PRO A 544 7.03 2.42 -10.85
C PRO A 544 6.03 2.42 -9.68
N HIS A 545 6.54 2.21 -8.46
CA HIS A 545 5.75 2.14 -7.24
C HIS A 545 5.69 3.52 -6.62
N GLY A 546 4.49 3.84 -6.16
CA GLY A 546 4.24 5.08 -5.49
C GLY A 546 3.86 6.19 -6.47
N ASP A 547 2.69 6.72 -6.18
CA ASP A 547 2.41 8.15 -6.10
C ASP A 547 3.42 8.92 -5.21
N THR A 548 4.45 8.28 -4.64
CA THR A 548 5.34 8.85 -3.64
C THR A 548 6.38 9.76 -4.26
N MET A 549 6.46 10.96 -3.72
CA MET A 549 7.43 11.96 -4.10
C MET A 549 8.87 11.42 -4.01
N PRO A 550 9.70 11.56 -5.06
CA PRO A 550 11.12 11.21 -5.04
C PRO A 550 11.84 11.76 -3.82
N SER A 551 12.76 10.97 -3.24
CA SER A 551 13.49 11.34 -2.02
C SER A 551 14.22 12.68 -2.14
N ARG A 552 14.79 13.01 -3.31
CA ARG A 552 15.39 14.32 -3.58
C ARG A 552 14.40 15.47 -3.38
N LEU A 553 13.19 15.32 -3.92
CA LEU A 553 12.14 16.34 -3.80
C LEU A 553 11.63 16.44 -2.35
N ALA A 554 11.47 15.32 -1.66
CA ALA A 554 11.10 15.32 -0.25
C ALA A 554 12.13 16.07 0.64
N HIS A 555 13.43 15.86 0.42
CA HIS A 555 14.48 16.60 1.14
C HIS A 555 14.43 18.10 0.85
N GLU A 556 14.20 18.48 -0.40
CA GLU A 556 14.11 19.88 -0.81
C GLU A 556 12.91 20.59 -0.21
N LEU A 557 11.73 19.96 -0.23
CA LEU A 557 10.54 20.50 0.44
C LEU A 557 10.78 20.67 1.94
N THR A 558 11.41 19.68 2.59
CA THR A 558 11.76 19.77 4.01
C THR A 558 12.70 20.94 4.28
N ALA A 559 13.73 21.13 3.44
CA ALA A 559 14.66 22.26 3.54
C ALA A 559 13.97 23.62 3.30
N ALA A 560 12.93 23.63 2.47
CA ALA A 560 12.03 24.78 2.29
C ALA A 560 11.10 25.01 3.49
N GLY A 561 11.06 24.12 4.50
CA GLY A 561 10.15 24.20 5.65
C GLY A 561 8.72 23.77 5.30
N LEU A 562 8.56 22.90 4.31
CA LEU A 562 7.31 22.28 3.90
C LEU A 562 7.33 20.80 4.30
N ASP A 563 6.20 20.26 4.72
CA ASP A 563 6.05 18.82 4.96
C ASP A 563 5.80 18.09 3.62
N PRO A 564 6.71 17.20 3.18
CA PRO A 564 6.54 16.46 1.93
C PRO A 564 5.26 15.63 1.87
N ALA A 565 4.80 15.09 3.00
CA ALA A 565 3.58 14.28 3.06
C ALA A 565 2.33 15.16 2.89
N GLU A 566 2.32 16.37 3.46
CA GLU A 566 1.22 17.32 3.25
C GLU A 566 1.15 17.81 1.81
N VAL A 567 2.31 18.08 1.19
CA VAL A 567 2.40 18.47 -0.22
C VAL A 567 1.93 17.35 -1.14
N ASP A 568 2.38 16.11 -0.90
CA ASP A 568 1.95 14.96 -1.69
C ASP A 568 0.45 14.67 -1.54
N ALA A 569 -0.09 14.84 -0.33
CA ALA A 569 -1.53 14.73 -0.09
C ALA A 569 -2.33 15.82 -0.81
N LEU A 570 -1.81 17.04 -0.88
CA LEU A 570 -2.42 18.13 -1.67
C LEU A 570 -2.42 17.81 -3.16
N ILE A 571 -1.28 17.37 -3.71
CA ILE A 571 -1.17 16.96 -5.11
C ILE A 571 -2.17 15.84 -5.41
N GLY A 572 -2.26 14.84 -4.52
CA GLY A 572 -3.22 13.74 -4.66
C GLY A 572 -4.67 14.21 -4.67
N ARG A 573 -5.05 15.19 -3.83
CA ARG A 573 -6.40 15.78 -3.85
C ARG A 573 -6.67 16.56 -5.13
N ALA A 574 -5.73 17.39 -5.57
CA ALA A 574 -5.87 18.17 -6.80
C ALA A 574 -6.00 17.27 -8.03
N LEU A 575 -5.18 16.21 -8.12
CA LEU A 575 -5.28 15.22 -9.18
C LEU A 575 -6.59 14.44 -9.12
N ALA A 576 -7.10 14.09 -7.94
CA ALA A 576 -8.39 13.40 -7.81
C ALA A 576 -9.59 14.29 -8.21
N GLU A 577 -9.48 15.60 -7.98
CA GLU A 577 -10.47 16.58 -8.46
C GLU A 577 -10.46 16.64 -10.00
N ASP A 578 -9.26 16.67 -10.59
CA ASP A 578 -9.03 16.73 -12.03
C ASP A 578 -9.36 15.42 -12.76
N LEU A 579 -9.05 14.28 -12.13
CA LEU A 579 -9.13 12.93 -12.66
C LEU A 579 -10.24 12.17 -11.95
N GLN A 580 -11.47 12.37 -12.43
CA GLN A 580 -12.62 11.55 -12.06
C GLN A 580 -12.59 10.20 -12.82
N GLU A 581 -13.65 9.39 -12.74
CA GLU A 581 -13.66 8.00 -13.24
C GLU A 581 -13.16 7.80 -14.69
N ALA A 582 -13.38 8.79 -15.57
CA ALA A 582 -12.99 8.70 -16.98
C ALA A 582 -11.54 9.14 -17.27
N GLY A 583 -10.83 9.74 -16.31
CA GLY A 583 -9.48 10.29 -16.47
C GLY A 583 -9.39 11.42 -17.51
N ASP A 584 -8.21 11.63 -18.09
CA ASP A 584 -7.97 12.59 -19.17
C ASP A 584 -8.42 12.02 -20.53
N VAL A 585 -9.73 12.09 -20.77
CA VAL A 585 -10.36 11.57 -21.99
C VAL A 585 -9.80 12.18 -23.27
N THR A 586 -9.38 13.45 -23.23
CA THR A 586 -8.84 14.15 -24.40
C THR A 586 -7.50 13.56 -24.80
N SER A 587 -6.56 13.43 -23.86
CA SER A 587 -5.26 12.81 -24.12
C SER A 587 -5.37 11.33 -24.47
N LEU A 588 -6.28 10.60 -23.81
CA LEU A 588 -6.54 9.19 -24.12
C LEU A 588 -7.04 9.00 -25.56
N ALA A 589 -7.90 9.90 -26.05
CA ALA A 589 -8.50 9.83 -27.37
C ALA A 589 -7.58 10.31 -28.50
N THR A 590 -6.74 11.32 -28.24
CA THR A 590 -6.02 12.04 -29.31
C THR A 590 -4.54 11.68 -29.43
N ILE A 591 -3.93 11.10 -28.39
CA ILE A 591 -2.48 10.89 -28.32
C ILE A 591 -2.17 9.39 -28.25
N PRO A 592 -1.32 8.80 -29.10
CA PRO A 592 -0.89 7.42 -28.98
C PRO A 592 -0.23 7.10 -27.62
N ALA A 593 -0.53 5.93 -27.05
CA ALA A 593 -0.05 5.54 -25.71
C ALA A 593 1.49 5.49 -25.57
N GLY A 594 2.21 5.23 -26.67
CA GLY A 594 3.67 5.18 -26.70
C GLY A 594 4.36 6.51 -27.02
N GLN A 595 3.61 7.58 -27.30
CA GLN A 595 4.21 8.86 -27.69
C GLN A 595 4.90 9.52 -26.49
N ARG A 596 6.14 9.96 -26.70
CA ARG A 596 6.96 10.70 -25.73
C ARG A 596 7.31 12.08 -26.28
N SER A 597 7.47 13.06 -25.42
CA SER A 597 7.96 14.39 -25.79
C SER A 597 8.70 15.06 -24.64
N VAL A 598 9.28 16.21 -24.96
CA VAL A 598 9.86 17.17 -24.02
C VAL A 598 8.94 18.39 -23.98
N ALA A 599 8.66 18.92 -22.79
CA ALA A 599 7.92 20.16 -22.61
C ALA A 599 8.72 21.14 -21.76
N ASP A 600 8.58 22.43 -22.05
CA ASP A 600 9.17 23.52 -21.29
C ASP A 600 8.08 24.27 -20.52
N VAL A 601 8.29 24.47 -19.22
CA VAL A 601 7.51 25.39 -18.40
C VAL A 601 8.12 26.77 -18.55
N VAL A 602 7.37 27.72 -19.11
CA VAL A 602 7.88 29.02 -19.57
C VAL A 602 7.14 30.16 -18.89
N ALA A 603 7.88 31.14 -18.36
CA ALA A 603 7.30 32.38 -17.87
C ALA A 603 6.76 33.22 -19.03
N ARG A 604 5.50 33.64 -18.98
CA ARG A 604 4.89 34.54 -19.97
C ARG A 604 4.91 36.00 -19.54
N LYS A 605 5.19 36.26 -18.26
CA LYS A 605 5.33 37.58 -17.67
C LYS A 605 6.53 37.63 -16.72
N ASP A 606 7.05 38.84 -16.52
CA ASP A 606 8.08 39.11 -15.54
C ASP A 606 7.53 38.90 -14.11
N GLY A 607 8.34 38.33 -13.23
CA GLY A 607 7.93 38.08 -11.85
C GLY A 607 9.00 37.36 -11.02
N VAL A 608 8.59 36.86 -9.87
CA VAL A 608 9.39 35.99 -9.00
C VAL A 608 8.76 34.60 -8.98
N VAL A 609 9.56 33.59 -9.27
CA VAL A 609 9.08 32.20 -9.32
C VAL A 609 9.07 31.56 -7.93
N ALA A 610 8.04 30.77 -7.63
CA ALA A 610 7.98 29.95 -6.41
C ALA A 610 7.13 28.70 -6.63
N GLY A 611 7.54 27.57 -6.04
CA GLY A 611 6.83 26.29 -6.10
C GLY A 611 7.33 25.34 -7.19
N LEU A 612 8.56 25.51 -7.70
CA LEU A 612 9.10 24.66 -8.77
C LEU A 612 9.20 23.18 -8.34
N ALA A 613 9.61 22.91 -7.09
CA ALA A 613 9.68 21.55 -6.57
C ALA A 613 8.29 20.89 -6.44
N VAL A 614 7.26 21.69 -6.15
CA VAL A 614 5.87 21.21 -6.07
C VAL A 614 5.35 20.87 -7.47
N ALA A 615 5.58 21.75 -8.45
CA ALA A 615 5.20 21.50 -9.85
C ALA A 615 5.91 20.26 -10.42
N GLU A 616 7.20 20.12 -10.13
CA GLU A 616 7.99 18.93 -10.52
C GLU A 616 7.40 17.64 -9.93
N ALA A 617 7.01 17.66 -8.65
CA ALA A 617 6.40 16.50 -8.00
C ALA A 617 5.11 16.04 -8.71
N VAL A 618 4.30 16.97 -9.24
CA VAL A 618 3.11 16.64 -10.05
C VAL A 618 3.51 15.89 -11.33
N PHE A 619 4.50 16.41 -12.07
CA PHE A 619 4.96 15.78 -13.31
C PHE A 619 5.55 14.39 -13.06
N VAL A 620 6.39 14.25 -12.03
CA VAL A 620 7.00 12.95 -11.69
C VAL A 620 5.94 11.94 -11.28
N ARG A 621 4.94 12.36 -10.49
CA ARG A 621 3.83 11.50 -10.06
C ARG A 621 3.03 10.91 -11.22
N LEU A 622 2.90 11.66 -12.32
CA LEU A 622 2.20 11.19 -13.50
C LEU A 622 3.11 10.48 -14.52
N GLY A 623 4.39 10.29 -14.20
CA GLY A 623 5.31 9.46 -14.99
C GLY A 623 6.27 10.24 -15.91
N ALA A 624 6.57 11.50 -15.59
CA ALA A 624 7.71 12.18 -16.22
C ALA A 624 9.01 11.42 -15.89
N ALA A 625 9.77 11.08 -16.93
CA ALA A 625 11.03 10.35 -16.82
C ALA A 625 12.18 11.24 -16.37
N ARG A 626 12.12 12.54 -16.69
CA ARG A 626 13.12 13.53 -16.31
C ARG A 626 12.45 14.88 -16.09
N ALA A 627 12.90 15.60 -15.08
CA ALA A 627 12.60 17.00 -14.89
C ALA A 627 13.89 17.75 -14.52
N GLU A 628 14.16 18.83 -15.21
CA GLU A 628 15.34 19.67 -15.03
C GLU A 628 14.89 21.11 -14.81
N ARG A 629 15.11 21.62 -13.60
CA ARG A 629 14.81 23.01 -13.25
C ARG A 629 15.97 23.90 -13.64
N VAL A 630 15.66 24.94 -14.41
CA VAL A 630 16.63 25.95 -14.88
C VAL A 630 16.64 27.14 -13.94
N ALA A 631 15.47 27.51 -13.41
CA ALA A 631 15.31 28.57 -12.40
C ALA A 631 15.28 28.01 -10.96
N LYS A 632 15.40 28.89 -9.97
CA LYS A 632 15.26 28.58 -8.54
C LYS A 632 14.11 29.36 -7.91
N ASP A 633 13.45 28.76 -6.92
CA ASP A 633 12.43 29.48 -6.15
C ASP A 633 13.03 30.73 -5.47
N GLY A 634 12.35 31.87 -5.63
CA GLY A 634 12.81 33.20 -5.22
C GLY A 634 13.61 33.97 -6.28
N GLU A 635 13.87 33.38 -7.45
CA GLU A 635 14.55 34.04 -8.56
C GLU A 635 13.62 34.98 -9.33
N GLN A 636 14.14 36.14 -9.75
CA GLN A 636 13.44 37.01 -10.71
C GLN A 636 13.58 36.44 -12.13
N VAL A 637 12.45 36.32 -12.82
CA VAL A 637 12.36 35.77 -14.17
C VAL A 637 11.70 36.77 -15.11
N ARG A 638 12.04 36.68 -16.40
CA ARG A 638 11.48 37.52 -17.48
C ARG A 638 10.55 36.71 -18.36
N ALA A 639 9.65 37.40 -19.04
CA ALA A 639 8.84 36.81 -20.09
C ALA A 639 9.72 36.13 -21.15
N GLY A 640 9.49 34.84 -21.38
CA GLY A 640 10.25 33.98 -22.29
C GLY A 640 11.26 33.06 -21.60
N ASP A 641 11.56 33.25 -20.31
CA ASP A 641 12.49 32.38 -19.60
C ASP A 641 11.91 30.98 -19.38
N VAL A 642 12.72 29.95 -19.65
CA VAL A 642 12.40 28.55 -19.34
C VAL A 642 12.69 28.31 -17.86
N LEU A 643 11.68 27.90 -17.11
CA LEU A 643 11.76 27.65 -15.67
C LEU A 643 12.16 26.20 -15.38
N MET A 644 11.58 25.27 -16.14
CA MET A 644 11.79 23.83 -16.00
C MET A 644 11.54 23.14 -17.34
N THR A 645 12.36 22.14 -17.65
CA THR A 645 12.14 21.24 -18.80
C THR A 645 11.78 19.85 -18.27
N VAL A 646 10.69 19.27 -18.78
CA VAL A 646 10.20 17.94 -18.40
C VAL A 646 10.13 17.02 -19.62
N GLU A 647 10.50 15.75 -19.44
CA GLU A 647 10.43 14.72 -20.47
C GLU A 647 9.58 13.55 -19.98
N GLY A 648 8.67 13.05 -20.81
CA GLY A 648 7.85 11.89 -20.46
C GLY A 648 6.86 11.48 -21.54
N PRO A 649 5.98 10.51 -21.23
CA PRO A 649 4.82 10.20 -22.08
C PRO A 649 3.96 11.43 -22.29
N VAL A 650 3.58 11.74 -23.53
CA VAL A 650 2.83 12.97 -23.84
C VAL A 650 1.50 13.02 -23.09
N ARG A 651 0.80 11.88 -22.99
CA ARG A 651 -0.44 11.78 -22.18
C ARG A 651 -0.20 12.23 -20.74
N ALA A 652 0.85 11.75 -20.10
CA ALA A 652 1.20 12.10 -18.73
C ALA A 652 1.52 13.59 -18.56
N LEU A 653 2.30 14.17 -19.48
CA LEU A 653 2.68 15.58 -19.44
C LEU A 653 1.46 16.50 -19.52
N LEU A 654 0.52 16.20 -20.42
CA LEU A 654 -0.71 17.00 -20.57
C LEU A 654 -1.70 16.76 -19.43
N THR A 655 -1.80 15.54 -18.92
CA THR A 655 -2.61 15.25 -17.72
C THR A 655 -2.08 16.01 -16.49
N ALA A 656 -0.76 16.21 -16.39
CA ALA A 656 -0.13 16.94 -15.30
C ALA A 656 -0.28 18.47 -15.39
N GLU A 657 -0.44 18.98 -16.62
CA GLU A 657 -0.30 20.41 -16.96
C GLU A 657 -1.14 21.31 -16.06
N ARG A 658 -2.46 21.08 -16.00
CA ARG A 658 -3.37 21.96 -15.24
C ARG A 658 -3.04 21.99 -13.76
N THR A 659 -2.82 20.83 -13.15
CA THR A 659 -2.52 20.74 -11.71
C THR A 659 -1.16 21.39 -11.39
N ALA A 660 -0.13 21.12 -12.20
CA ALA A 660 1.20 21.70 -12.00
C ALA A 660 1.21 23.22 -12.18
N LEU A 661 0.58 23.72 -13.26
CA LEU A 661 0.52 25.16 -13.56
C LEU A 661 -0.34 25.93 -12.57
N ASN A 662 -1.49 25.40 -12.13
CA ASN A 662 -2.34 26.09 -11.14
C ASN A 662 -1.57 26.35 -9.83
N LEU A 663 -0.81 25.37 -9.35
CA LEU A 663 0.01 25.54 -8.15
C LEU A 663 1.17 26.52 -8.40
N LEU A 664 1.91 26.34 -9.49
CA LEU A 664 3.09 27.16 -9.79
C LEU A 664 2.75 28.62 -10.05
N THR A 665 1.70 28.89 -10.83
CA THR A 665 1.25 30.26 -11.19
C THR A 665 0.71 31.01 -9.98
N HIS A 666 -0.06 30.34 -9.10
CA HIS A 666 -0.55 30.92 -7.85
C HIS A 666 0.60 31.31 -6.92
N LEU A 667 1.49 30.36 -6.63
CA LEU A 667 2.62 30.58 -5.72
C LEU A 667 3.59 31.64 -6.27
N SER A 668 3.88 31.61 -7.57
CA SER A 668 4.70 32.64 -8.21
C SER A 668 4.02 34.01 -8.21
N GLY A 669 2.68 34.05 -8.28
CA GLY A 669 1.89 35.28 -8.09
C GLY A 669 2.07 35.88 -6.70
N VAL A 670 1.97 35.05 -5.65
CA VAL A 670 2.21 35.44 -4.25
C VAL A 670 3.63 35.97 -4.06
N ALA A 671 4.64 35.26 -4.57
CA ALA A 671 6.04 35.67 -4.49
C ALA A 671 6.29 37.00 -5.23
N THR A 672 5.72 37.15 -6.43
CA THR A 672 5.84 38.37 -7.24
C THR A 672 5.20 39.57 -6.54
N LEU A 673 3.99 39.43 -6.00
CA LEU A 673 3.34 40.50 -5.27
C LEU A 673 4.13 40.87 -4.01
N THR A 674 4.63 39.88 -3.28
CA THR A 674 5.46 40.12 -2.10
C THR A 674 6.74 40.88 -2.45
N ALA A 675 7.43 40.50 -3.53
CA ALA A 675 8.63 41.18 -3.99
C ALA A 675 8.39 42.66 -4.32
N ARG A 676 7.24 42.99 -4.92
CA ARG A 676 6.83 44.39 -5.17
C ARG A 676 6.63 45.17 -3.88
N TRP A 677 6.06 44.56 -2.85
CA TRP A 677 5.93 45.20 -1.54
C TRP A 677 7.29 45.40 -0.87
N VAL A 678 8.20 44.42 -0.98
CA VAL A 678 9.55 44.50 -0.43
C VAL A 678 10.34 45.62 -1.13
N GLU A 679 10.20 45.73 -2.45
CA GLU A 679 10.79 46.81 -3.24
C GLU A 679 10.22 48.18 -2.85
N ALA A 680 8.90 48.29 -2.65
CA ALA A 680 8.22 49.53 -2.27
C ALA A 680 8.68 50.11 -0.93
N ILE A 681 9.18 49.27 -0.01
CA ILE A 681 9.72 49.71 1.29
C ILE A 681 11.25 49.70 1.36
N SER A 682 11.92 49.52 0.22
CA SER A 682 13.38 49.49 0.14
C SER A 682 13.98 50.78 0.71
N GLY A 683 15.06 50.64 1.50
CA GLY A 683 15.68 51.76 2.21
C GLY A 683 15.18 51.99 3.63
N THR A 684 14.11 51.28 4.05
CA THR A 684 13.63 51.28 5.44
C THR A 684 14.09 50.05 6.22
N THR A 685 13.84 50.01 7.53
CA THR A 685 14.11 48.83 8.39
C THR A 685 12.91 47.88 8.50
N ALA A 686 11.76 48.26 7.96
CA ALA A 686 10.53 47.47 8.06
C ALA A 686 10.61 46.22 7.18
N ARG A 687 9.85 45.19 7.53
CA ARG A 687 9.73 43.96 6.74
C ARG A 687 8.28 43.69 6.35
N VAL A 688 8.08 43.29 5.10
CA VAL A 688 6.77 42.84 4.62
C VAL A 688 6.44 41.50 5.23
N ARG A 689 5.26 41.38 5.83
CA ARG A 689 4.79 40.16 6.50
C ARG A 689 3.49 39.66 5.89
N ASP A 690 3.35 38.35 5.80
CA ASP A 690 2.08 37.73 5.45
C ASP A 690 1.03 37.85 6.58
N SER A 691 -0.15 37.28 6.35
CA SER A 691 -1.19 37.18 7.39
C SER A 691 -1.70 35.74 7.52
N ARG A 692 -2.76 35.57 8.31
CA ARG A 692 -3.49 34.30 8.44
C ARG A 692 -4.54 34.08 7.33
N LYS A 693 -4.73 35.06 6.44
CA LYS A 693 -5.73 35.01 5.36
C LYS A 693 -5.20 34.18 4.19
N THR A 694 -5.13 32.88 4.38
CA THR A 694 -4.64 31.91 3.39
C THR A 694 -5.78 31.08 2.82
N LEU A 695 -5.62 30.53 1.62
CA LEU A 695 -6.59 29.57 1.09
C LEU A 695 -6.54 28.25 1.90
N PRO A 696 -7.68 27.62 2.18
CA PRO A 696 -7.71 26.33 2.88
C PRO A 696 -6.84 25.28 2.17
N GLY A 697 -5.99 24.57 2.92
CA GLY A 697 -5.08 23.56 2.38
C GLY A 697 -3.80 24.09 1.71
N LEU A 698 -3.66 25.40 1.48
CA LEU A 698 -2.49 26.01 0.82
C LEU A 698 -1.60 26.85 1.74
N ARG A 699 -1.97 27.00 3.02
CA ARG A 699 -1.28 27.88 3.98
C ARG A 699 0.24 27.74 3.96
N ALA A 700 0.77 26.52 4.08
CA ALA A 700 2.21 26.30 4.13
C ALA A 700 2.91 26.75 2.83
N LEU A 701 2.29 26.45 1.68
CA LEU A 701 2.81 26.82 0.37
C LEU A 701 2.74 28.33 0.11
N GLU A 702 1.63 28.98 0.43
CA GLU A 702 1.47 30.43 0.26
C GLU A 702 2.46 31.20 1.13
N LYS A 703 2.65 30.78 2.38
CA LYS A 703 3.65 31.37 3.29
C LYS A 703 5.08 31.02 2.87
N TYR A 704 5.31 29.91 2.18
CA TYR A 704 6.60 29.64 1.54
C TYR A 704 6.84 30.62 0.38
N ALA A 705 5.85 30.85 -0.48
CA ALA A 705 5.94 31.79 -1.58
C ALA A 705 6.19 33.24 -1.12
N VAL A 706 5.62 33.66 0.01
CA VAL A 706 5.95 34.97 0.63
C VAL A 706 7.45 35.07 0.94
N ARG A 707 8.05 34.03 1.52
CA ARG A 707 9.51 34.01 1.78
C ARG A 707 10.32 34.04 0.48
N CYS A 708 9.87 33.35 -0.56
CA CYS A 708 10.50 33.42 -1.89
C CYS A 708 10.48 34.85 -2.45
N GLY A 709 9.40 35.61 -2.21
CA GLY A 709 9.31 37.03 -2.56
C GLY A 709 10.07 37.99 -1.64
N GLY A 710 10.81 37.49 -0.64
CA GLY A 710 11.60 38.30 0.30
C GLY A 710 10.83 38.77 1.55
N GLY A 711 9.57 38.36 1.71
CA GLY A 711 8.78 38.67 2.90
C GLY A 711 9.10 37.76 4.10
N VAL A 712 8.35 37.96 5.18
CA VAL A 712 8.40 37.12 6.39
C VAL A 712 7.06 36.55 6.76
N ASN A 713 7.11 35.43 7.49
CA ASN A 713 5.92 34.75 7.93
C ASN A 713 5.43 35.28 9.27
N HIS A 714 4.13 35.50 9.34
CA HIS A 714 3.37 35.50 10.58
C HIS A 714 3.20 34.05 11.08
N ARG A 715 2.67 33.87 12.29
CA ARG A 715 2.29 32.57 12.88
C ARG A 715 1.57 31.62 11.89
N MET A 716 1.87 30.33 11.95
CA MET A 716 1.30 29.27 11.08
C MET A 716 -0.05 28.78 11.61
N SER A 717 -0.19 28.69 12.93
CA SER A 717 -1.35 28.13 13.62
C SER A 717 -1.86 29.03 14.76
N LEU A 718 -3.01 28.66 15.33
CA LEU A 718 -3.53 29.35 16.52
C LEU A 718 -2.72 29.04 17.79
N SER A 719 -1.88 28.01 17.77
CA SER A 719 -1.06 27.57 18.90
C SER A 719 0.39 28.07 18.87
N ASP A 720 0.86 28.68 17.78
CA ASP A 720 2.26 29.16 17.71
C ASP A 720 2.46 30.50 18.43
N ALA A 721 1.39 31.29 18.55
CA ALA A 721 1.33 32.54 19.30
C ALA A 721 -0.13 32.86 19.59
N ALA A 722 -0.42 33.49 20.73
CA ALA A 722 -1.73 34.04 21.03
C ALA A 722 -1.89 35.40 20.33
N LEU A 723 -3.08 35.66 19.78
CA LEU A 723 -3.45 36.96 19.22
C LEU A 723 -4.75 37.42 19.84
N ILE A 724 -4.66 38.45 20.66
CA ILE A 724 -5.80 39.08 21.31
C ILE A 724 -6.35 40.14 20.34
N LYS A 725 -7.65 40.01 20.03
CA LYS A 725 -8.39 40.91 19.12
C LYS A 725 -9.59 41.49 19.84
N ASP A 726 -10.22 42.48 19.23
CA ASP A 726 -11.51 43.08 19.62
C ASP A 726 -12.50 42.12 20.32
N ASN A 727 -12.83 40.99 19.70
CA ASN A 727 -13.79 40.03 20.22
C ASN A 727 -13.29 39.30 21.47
N HIS A 728 -11.99 39.03 21.55
CA HIS A 728 -11.36 38.45 22.74
C HIS A 728 -11.35 39.46 23.89
N VAL A 729 -11.07 40.72 23.59
CA VAL A 729 -11.08 41.82 24.56
C VAL A 729 -12.48 41.99 25.14
N VAL A 730 -13.50 42.04 24.30
CA VAL A 730 -14.91 42.12 24.73
C VAL A 730 -15.30 40.91 25.58
N ALA A 731 -14.95 39.69 25.15
CA ALA A 731 -15.29 38.47 25.88
C ALA A 731 -14.58 38.35 27.23
N ALA A 732 -13.33 38.82 27.33
CA ALA A 732 -12.54 38.79 28.56
C ALA A 732 -12.85 39.94 29.53
N GLY A 733 -13.60 40.95 29.10
CA GLY A 733 -13.92 42.13 29.90
C GLY A 733 -12.85 43.23 29.87
N GLY A 734 -11.84 43.10 28.99
CA GLY A 734 -10.79 44.09 28.79
C GLY A 734 -9.50 43.49 28.22
N VAL A 735 -8.60 44.36 27.74
CA VAL A 735 -7.36 43.95 27.06
C VAL A 735 -6.38 43.33 28.06
N ALA A 736 -6.29 43.91 29.26
CA ALA A 736 -5.42 43.40 30.32
C ALA A 736 -5.90 42.05 30.86
N GLU A 737 -7.22 41.89 31.01
CA GLU A 737 -7.87 40.66 31.42
C GLU A 737 -7.60 39.53 30.41
N ALA A 738 -7.75 39.81 29.11
CA ALA A 738 -7.42 38.87 28.06
C ALA A 738 -5.93 38.48 28.08
N PHE A 739 -5.04 39.45 28.25
CA PHE A 739 -3.60 39.22 28.28
C PHE A 739 -3.18 38.33 29.46
N ARG A 740 -3.63 38.66 30.67
CA ARG A 740 -3.34 37.89 31.88
C ARG A 740 -3.91 36.47 31.79
N ALA A 741 -5.12 36.31 31.25
CA ALA A 741 -5.72 34.99 31.06
C ALA A 741 -4.89 34.10 30.12
N VAL A 742 -4.38 34.67 29.02
CA VAL A 742 -3.48 33.95 28.10
C VAL A 742 -2.17 33.61 28.81
N ARG A 743 -1.53 34.57 29.49
CA ARG A 743 -0.22 34.37 30.12
C ARG A 743 -0.29 33.40 31.30
N GLU A 744 -1.36 33.39 32.08
CA GLU A 744 -1.57 32.43 33.18
C GLU A 744 -1.71 31.00 32.63
N ARG A 745 -2.45 30.84 31.53
CA ARG A 745 -2.71 29.53 30.91
C ARG A 745 -1.52 29.02 30.09
N TYR A 746 -0.80 29.93 29.44
CA TYR A 746 0.29 29.65 28.50
C TYR A 746 1.49 30.60 28.75
N PRO A 747 2.30 30.34 29.80
CA PRO A 747 3.34 31.27 30.25
C PRO A 747 4.39 31.61 29.19
N ASP A 748 4.77 30.65 28.36
CA ASP A 748 5.85 30.77 27.38
C ASP A 748 5.36 31.09 25.96
N LEU A 749 4.03 31.19 25.75
CA LEU A 749 3.47 31.44 24.43
C LEU A 749 3.61 32.93 24.08
N PRO A 750 4.18 33.29 22.90
CA PRO A 750 4.22 34.68 22.46
C PRO A 750 2.82 35.27 22.36
N ILE A 751 2.64 36.50 22.85
CA ILE A 751 1.34 37.18 22.84
C ILE A 751 1.43 38.44 21.97
N GLU A 752 0.55 38.48 20.99
CA GLU A 752 0.30 39.61 20.12
C GLU A 752 -1.02 40.26 20.50
N VAL A 753 -1.06 41.59 20.54
CA VAL A 753 -2.27 42.35 20.87
C VAL A 753 -2.60 43.32 19.74
N GLU A 754 -3.80 43.20 19.19
CA GLU A 754 -4.35 44.13 18.23
C GLU A 754 -4.98 45.34 18.92
N ILE A 755 -4.64 46.54 18.45
CA ILE A 755 -5.23 47.81 18.89
C ILE A 755 -5.70 48.61 17.67
N ASP A 756 -6.78 49.36 17.84
CA ASP A 756 -7.39 50.21 16.81
C ASP A 756 -7.34 51.71 17.17
N ARG A 757 -6.91 52.04 18.40
CA ARG A 757 -6.77 53.42 18.88
C ARG A 757 -5.51 53.60 19.74
N LEU A 758 -4.89 54.77 19.64
CA LEU A 758 -3.65 55.13 20.37
C LEU A 758 -3.79 55.04 21.91
N ASP A 759 -4.99 55.26 22.47
CA ASP A 759 -5.23 55.20 23.92
C ASP A 759 -5.13 53.78 24.49
N GLN A 760 -5.22 52.75 23.65
CA GLN A 760 -5.06 51.34 24.03
C GLN A 760 -3.58 50.92 24.13
N LEU A 761 -2.67 51.68 23.53
CA LEU A 761 -1.25 51.33 23.48
C LEU A 761 -0.64 51.27 24.89
N ASP A 762 -0.98 52.25 25.74
CA ASP A 762 -0.40 52.36 27.07
C ASP A 762 -0.75 51.18 28.00
N PRO A 763 -2.02 50.77 28.13
CA PRO A 763 -2.39 49.56 28.87
C PRO A 763 -1.70 48.28 28.37
N VAL A 764 -1.55 48.14 27.04
CA VAL A 764 -0.94 46.95 26.43
C VAL A 764 0.55 46.86 26.74
N LEU A 765 1.25 48.00 26.74
CA LEU A 765 2.66 48.07 27.14
C LEU A 765 2.86 47.76 28.63
N ASP A 766 1.95 48.19 29.50
CA ASP A 766 2.05 47.95 30.94
C ASP A 766 1.88 46.46 31.31
N GLU A 767 1.10 45.70 30.54
CA GLU A 767 0.96 44.25 30.70
C GLU A 767 2.14 43.44 30.12
N GLY A 768 3.00 44.08 29.32
CA GLY A 768 4.21 43.47 28.78
C GLY A 768 4.02 42.73 27.44
N ALA A 769 3.17 43.24 26.56
CA ALA A 769 3.06 42.72 25.19
C ALA A 769 4.40 42.83 24.43
N GLU A 770 4.74 41.79 23.66
CA GLU A 770 6.00 41.69 22.91
C GLU A 770 5.83 42.09 21.44
N LEU A 771 4.60 42.00 20.93
CA LEU A 771 4.20 42.39 19.58
C LEU A 771 2.84 43.09 19.66
N ILE A 772 2.71 44.25 19.01
CA ILE A 772 1.47 45.03 18.96
C ILE A 772 1.11 45.27 17.50
N LEU A 773 -0.10 44.88 17.13
CA LEU A 773 -0.66 45.08 15.80
C LEU A 773 -1.52 46.35 15.80
N LEU A 774 -1.15 47.31 14.96
CA LEU A 774 -1.81 48.59 14.77
C LEU A 774 -2.81 48.45 13.60
N ASP A 775 -4.10 48.21 13.92
CA ASP A 775 -5.13 47.95 12.92
C ASP A 775 -5.75 49.26 12.40
N ASN A 776 -5.63 49.51 11.09
CA ASN A 776 -6.14 50.68 10.38
C ASN A 776 -5.62 52.03 10.91
N PHE A 777 -4.42 52.07 11.51
CA PHE A 777 -3.79 53.32 11.92
C PHE A 777 -3.39 54.16 10.71
N THR A 778 -3.53 55.48 10.81
CA THR A 778 -2.97 56.41 9.83
C THR A 778 -1.44 56.43 9.90
N VAL A 779 -0.75 56.98 8.89
CA VAL A 779 0.72 57.17 8.93
C VAL A 779 1.11 58.02 10.15
N GLU A 780 0.35 59.06 10.46
CA GLU A 780 0.58 59.92 11.62
C GLU A 780 0.42 59.13 12.94
N ASP A 781 -0.67 58.38 13.08
CA ASP A 781 -0.91 57.58 14.29
C ASP A 781 0.13 56.46 14.45
N THR A 782 0.57 55.86 13.35
CA THR A 782 1.64 54.86 13.34
C THR A 782 2.95 55.48 13.82
N ALA A 783 3.33 56.65 13.29
CA ALA A 783 4.52 57.37 13.75
C ALA A 783 4.45 57.75 15.24
N ARG A 784 3.26 58.16 15.72
CA ARG A 784 3.01 58.43 17.14
C ARG A 784 3.15 57.16 17.99
N ALA A 785 2.60 56.03 17.55
CA ALA A 785 2.73 54.75 18.25
C ALA A 785 4.20 54.30 18.33
N VAL A 786 4.95 54.39 17.24
CA VAL A 786 6.40 54.11 17.20
C VAL A 786 7.15 55.01 18.18
N HIS A 787 6.81 56.31 18.24
CA HIS A 787 7.43 57.24 19.20
C HIS A 787 7.11 56.87 20.65
N VAL A 788 5.87 56.49 20.97
CA VAL A 788 5.48 56.05 22.32
C VAL A 788 6.25 54.80 22.72
N VAL A 789 6.28 53.77 21.86
CA VAL A 789 6.99 52.51 22.13
C VAL A 789 8.48 52.76 22.34
N LYS A 790 9.14 53.55 21.48
CA LYS A 790 10.57 53.86 21.59
C LYS A 790 10.94 54.56 22.90
N ASN A 791 10.06 55.39 23.46
CA ASN A 791 10.34 56.14 24.69
C ASN A 791 9.88 55.44 25.98
N ARG A 792 8.83 54.61 25.91
CA ARG A 792 8.18 54.06 27.11
C ARG A 792 8.45 52.56 27.31
N ALA A 793 8.62 51.79 26.25
CA ALA A 793 8.72 50.34 26.36
C ALA A 793 10.00 49.95 27.12
N LYS A 794 9.83 49.19 28.22
CA LYS A 794 10.95 48.70 29.04
C LYS A 794 11.70 47.54 28.38
N ASN A 795 11.03 46.85 27.47
CA ASN A 795 11.52 45.71 26.70
C ASN A 795 11.37 46.02 25.20
N ARG A 796 12.02 45.22 24.34
CA ARG A 796 11.82 45.32 22.89
C ARG A 796 10.39 44.89 22.55
N VAL A 797 9.59 45.82 22.04
CA VAL A 797 8.23 45.57 21.55
C VAL A 797 8.22 45.83 20.04
N ALA A 798 7.84 44.81 19.27
CA ALA A 798 7.70 44.96 17.84
C ALA A 798 6.34 45.57 17.49
N LEU A 799 6.32 46.45 16.50
CA LEU A 799 5.09 47.04 15.96
C LEU A 799 4.80 46.48 14.57
N GLU A 800 3.55 46.11 14.33
CA GLU A 800 3.06 45.62 13.05
C GLU A 800 1.91 46.52 12.57
N ALA A 801 2.09 47.19 11.43
CA ALA A 801 0.99 47.92 10.80
C ALA A 801 0.13 46.94 9.99
N SER A 802 -1.20 47.01 10.14
CA SER A 802 -2.14 46.21 9.36
C SER A 802 -3.42 47.01 9.07
N GLY A 803 -4.24 46.47 8.16
CA GLY A 803 -5.48 47.12 7.73
C GLY A 803 -5.26 48.28 6.75
N GLY A 804 -6.03 48.33 5.66
CA GLY A 804 -6.01 49.43 4.70
C GLY A 804 -4.70 49.70 3.93
N LEU A 805 -3.63 48.91 4.13
CA LEU A 805 -2.34 49.11 3.47
C LEU A 805 -2.43 48.96 1.95
N THR A 806 -1.87 49.92 1.21
CA THR A 806 -1.69 49.85 -0.24
C THR A 806 -0.22 49.97 -0.62
N LEU A 807 0.14 49.61 -1.86
CA LEU A 807 1.52 49.76 -2.35
C LEU A 807 1.95 51.23 -2.36
N GLU A 808 1.02 52.15 -2.64
CA GLU A 808 1.27 53.58 -2.66
C GLU A 808 1.60 54.13 -1.26
N SER A 809 0.95 53.62 -0.21
CA SER A 809 1.19 54.05 1.18
C SER A 809 2.30 53.26 1.89
N ALA A 810 2.82 52.20 1.27
CA ALA A 810 3.73 51.26 1.93
C ALA A 810 5.01 51.92 2.44
N HIS A 811 5.63 52.76 1.61
CA HIS A 811 6.87 53.46 1.96
C HIS A 811 6.66 54.41 3.14
N ASP A 812 5.63 55.26 3.07
CA ASP A 812 5.32 56.25 4.11
C ASP A 812 5.05 55.57 5.47
N VAL A 813 4.32 54.45 5.47
CA VAL A 813 4.09 53.65 6.68
C VAL A 813 5.40 53.04 7.19
N ALA A 814 6.25 52.52 6.30
CA ALA A 814 7.53 51.93 6.68
C ALA A 814 8.52 52.97 7.25
N GLU A 815 8.54 54.20 6.72
CA GLU A 815 9.39 55.29 7.21
C GLU A 815 9.06 55.75 8.64
N THR A 816 7.84 55.45 9.14
CA THR A 816 7.50 55.69 10.54
C THR A 816 8.43 54.95 11.52
N GLY A 817 9.07 53.87 11.05
CA GLY A 817 9.93 53.00 11.84
C GLY A 817 9.21 51.83 12.49
N VAL A 818 8.03 51.44 11.97
CA VAL A 818 7.34 50.18 12.29
C VAL A 818 8.20 48.97 11.88
N ASP A 819 8.10 47.84 12.60
CA ASP A 819 8.90 46.66 12.30
C ASP A 819 8.33 45.84 11.14
N TYR A 820 7.00 45.74 11.05
CA TYR A 820 6.31 44.92 10.06
C TYR A 820 5.16 45.65 9.36
N LEU A 821 4.99 45.37 8.07
CA LEU A 821 3.77 45.68 7.31
C LEU A 821 3.05 44.36 7.00
N ALA A 822 1.94 44.09 7.67
CA ALA A 822 1.18 42.86 7.50
C ALA A 822 0.11 43.00 6.42
N VAL A 823 0.39 42.41 5.27
CA VAL A 823 -0.43 42.59 4.06
C VAL A 823 -1.26 41.34 3.82
N GLY A 824 -2.55 41.42 4.11
CA GLY A 824 -3.47 40.29 3.95
C GLY A 824 -3.59 39.79 2.51
N ALA A 825 -3.55 40.71 1.54
CA ALA A 825 -3.76 40.42 0.13
C ALA A 825 -2.64 39.57 -0.50
N LEU A 826 -1.48 39.42 0.14
CA LEU A 826 -0.35 38.68 -0.42
C LEU A 826 -0.69 37.23 -0.75
N THR A 827 -1.44 36.55 0.11
CA THR A 827 -1.65 35.09 0.00
C THR A 827 -2.96 34.74 -0.73
N HIS A 828 -4.07 35.43 -0.43
CA HIS A 828 -5.38 35.09 -0.98
C HIS A 828 -5.83 35.96 -2.16
N SER A 829 -5.13 37.06 -2.47
CA SER A 829 -5.52 38.02 -3.50
C SER A 829 -4.40 38.35 -4.49
N ALA A 830 -3.25 37.67 -4.40
CA ALA A 830 -2.19 37.84 -5.39
C ALA A 830 -2.68 37.42 -6.79
N PRO A 831 -2.49 38.26 -7.82
CA PRO A 831 -2.69 37.83 -9.19
C PRO A 831 -1.72 36.69 -9.52
N ALA A 832 -2.22 35.63 -10.14
CA ALA A 832 -1.37 34.54 -10.63
C ALA A 832 -0.32 35.07 -11.63
N LEU A 833 0.92 34.61 -11.52
CA LEU A 833 1.95 34.88 -12.52
C LEU A 833 1.68 34.01 -13.74
N ASP A 834 1.66 34.60 -14.92
CA ASP A 834 1.36 33.88 -16.17
C ASP A 834 2.54 32.98 -16.56
N ILE A 835 2.33 31.66 -16.49
CA ILE A 835 3.31 30.61 -16.79
C ILE A 835 2.57 29.53 -17.60
N ALA A 836 3.21 29.04 -18.66
CA ALA A 836 2.62 28.05 -19.56
C ALA A 836 3.50 26.80 -19.69
N LEU A 837 2.93 25.72 -20.22
CA LEU A 837 3.64 24.52 -20.64
C LEU A 837 3.66 24.45 -22.18
N ASP A 838 4.84 24.41 -22.77
CA ASP A 838 5.04 24.33 -24.23
C ASP A 838 5.66 22.97 -24.59
N LEU A 839 4.95 22.14 -25.35
CA LEU A 839 5.55 20.93 -25.94
C LEU A 839 6.56 21.34 -27.02
N ARG A 840 7.74 20.72 -27.02
CA ARG A 840 8.70 20.85 -28.13
C ARG A 840 8.17 20.09 -29.33
N GLY A 841 8.12 20.78 -30.47
CA GLY A 841 7.63 20.28 -31.76
C GLY A 841 8.66 19.47 -32.54
#